data_AF-A0A949HK66-F1
#
_entry.id   AF-A0A949HK66-F1
#
_cell.length_a   1.000
_cell.length_b   1.000
_cell.length_c   1.000
_cell.angle_alpha   90.00
_cell.angle_beta   90.00
_cell.angle_gamma   90.00
#
_symmetry.space_group_name_H-M   'P 1'
#
loop_
_entity.id
_entity.type
_entity.pdbx_description
1 polymer ?
#
loop_
_entity_poly.entity_id
_entity_poly.type
_entity_poly.pdbx_seq_one_letter_code
_entity_poly.pdbx_strand_id
1 'polypeptide(L)'
;MTKFVLLALAYVLLSLSTGAQDRINPPGKTDSKDPLLRILLAESQGKTIDRSAELSKWLLLDQKQAIADGLDSSMESLRWHSGQIQIAKEWIFVKELGPSHLNAQLEKYQKERGKADLNLNSHRKMARWCQHNDLNSQARAHWFAILELIPSDAEANQALGFVHRDNRWLSPEEVKTIEQRAREDFEAMKVWVPRVRDWVIAMEGQDTKKRLKAIQQLKDVQDPRIVPAIGIALYNVSPDTALHLLDVVVRFKTQNACFLLANLAMTDPSSELGIAAIDGLRKFPYELYVPDFLDMMSSEFQIDHRIAYKGNGAMKLQISQMRELRRKFDVDQFQRRFSGNATNVTSIRNSFPAAIHSHQRPDLMRLSGMVENQIARSIAENESRRVAQESEANTAQKNAEIRELQNRLATVLRAVTKEQFPDEPKPWWDWWDHYEELYVSGEKSMDYSYYEDTSVAYVEARSTFVFADNFAIYPPMRNVTSCLVAGTPIQTQSGLKSIESIQVGDLVVAQNIQSGEIQLRPVLRTTIRPPARTYDIGFVSGQNIRTTLGHRWWVIGKGWVKTKDLQVGMSIRSAEGFETIDSLKDADAAVTYNLMIDQDHTYFVGSARILSFDASEVIPTLYTVPGIEPSPLRSK
;
A
#
# COMPACT_ATOMS: atom_id res chain seq x y z
N MET A 1 15.40 10.01 13.80
CA MET A 1 14.50 8.90 13.41
C MET A 1 14.17 7.93 14.56
N THR A 2 15.10 7.59 15.46
CA THR A 2 14.93 6.61 16.56
C THR A 2 13.62 6.69 17.39
N LYS A 3 13.06 7.89 17.63
CA LYS A 3 11.76 8.01 18.33
C LYS A 3 10.58 7.40 17.56
N PHE A 4 10.57 7.41 16.23
CA PHE A 4 9.46 6.87 15.44
C PHE A 4 9.35 5.34 15.54
N VAL A 5 10.48 4.63 15.50
CA VAL A 5 10.50 3.15 15.66
C VAL A 5 10.00 2.74 17.05
N LEU A 6 10.38 3.47 18.09
CA LEU A 6 9.90 3.25 19.45
C LEU A 6 8.42 3.64 19.63
N LEU A 7 7.92 4.70 18.98
CA LEU A 7 6.48 5.03 19.01
C LEU A 7 5.65 3.96 18.29
N ALA A 8 6.09 3.45 17.14
CA ALA A 8 5.37 2.41 16.40
C ALA A 8 5.20 1.13 17.24
N LEU A 9 6.27 0.68 17.91
CA LEU A 9 6.22 -0.46 18.84
C LEU A 9 5.41 -0.17 20.11
N ALA A 10 5.38 1.07 20.60
CA ALA A 10 4.57 1.45 21.75
C ALA A 10 3.07 1.55 21.44
N TYR A 11 2.70 1.92 20.21
CA TYR A 11 1.30 2.06 19.78
C TYR A 11 0.56 0.71 19.77
N VAL A 12 1.24 -0.35 19.30
CA VAL A 12 0.76 -1.75 19.31
C VAL A 12 0.40 -2.24 20.72
N LEU A 13 1.00 -1.67 21.78
CA LEU A 13 0.78 -2.09 23.16
C LEU A 13 -0.42 -1.41 23.85
N LEU A 14 -1.03 -0.38 23.25
CA LEU A 14 -2.01 0.49 23.92
C LEU A 14 -3.47 0.25 23.53
N SER A 15 -3.75 -0.57 22.52
CA SER A 15 -5.13 -0.89 22.11
C SER A 15 -5.36 -2.39 21.96
N LEU A 16 -6.07 -2.99 22.93
CA LEU A 16 -7.11 -4.02 22.73
C LEU A 16 -7.65 -4.56 24.06
N SER A 17 -8.98 -4.69 24.16
CA SER A 17 -9.65 -5.55 25.15
C SER A 17 -9.93 -6.95 24.59
N THR A 18 -10.38 -7.88 25.45
CA THR A 18 -10.47 -9.31 25.13
C THR A 18 -11.55 -9.68 24.11
N GLY A 19 -11.21 -10.57 23.18
CA GLY A 19 -12.09 -11.21 22.19
C GLY A 19 -11.56 -12.60 21.81
N ALA A 20 -12.43 -13.49 21.29
CA ALA A 20 -12.17 -14.92 21.16
C ALA A 20 -11.01 -15.33 20.21
N GLN A 21 -10.54 -16.56 20.38
CA GLN A 21 -9.50 -17.20 19.55
C GLN A 21 -10.12 -18.08 18.47
N ASP A 22 -9.69 -17.91 17.21
CA ASP A 22 -9.64 -19.00 16.23
C ASP A 22 -8.19 -19.45 16.04
N ARG A 23 -7.97 -20.74 15.81
CA ARG A 23 -6.62 -21.35 15.79
C ARG A 23 -6.12 -21.55 14.37
N ILE A 24 -5.30 -20.63 13.89
CA ILE A 24 -4.42 -20.91 12.74
C ILE A 24 -3.34 -21.92 13.21
N ASN A 25 -3.16 -23.01 12.45
CA ASN A 25 -2.24 -24.08 12.81
C ASN A 25 -0.77 -23.64 12.66
N PRO A 26 0.13 -24.01 13.59
CA PRO A 26 1.53 -23.59 13.54
C PRO A 26 2.28 -24.25 12.37
N PRO A 27 3.12 -23.50 11.63
CA PRO A 27 3.88 -24.05 10.52
C PRO A 27 4.96 -25.04 11.00
N GLY A 28 5.13 -26.17 10.28
CA GLY A 28 6.36 -26.96 10.37
C GLY A 28 6.25 -28.49 10.32
N LYS A 29 5.09 -29.10 10.60
CA LYS A 29 4.92 -30.56 10.53
C LYS A 29 4.79 -31.05 9.08
N THR A 30 5.92 -31.47 8.50
CA THR A 30 5.95 -32.16 7.20
C THR A 30 5.26 -33.52 7.21
N ASP A 31 5.10 -34.13 8.39
CA ASP A 31 4.47 -35.43 8.60
C ASP A 31 3.00 -35.31 9.03
N SER A 32 2.31 -34.22 8.64
CA SER A 32 0.87 -34.08 8.90
C SER A 32 0.10 -35.19 8.19
N LYS A 33 -0.89 -35.77 8.88
CA LYS A 33 -1.83 -36.73 8.28
C LYS A 33 -2.88 -36.04 7.40
N ASP A 34 -3.17 -34.78 7.71
CA ASP A 34 -4.22 -34.00 7.07
C ASP A 34 -4.05 -33.99 5.53
N PRO A 35 -5.10 -34.38 4.77
CA PRO A 35 -5.02 -34.52 3.32
C PRO A 35 -4.81 -33.18 2.61
N LEU A 36 -5.46 -32.12 3.09
CA LEU A 36 -5.41 -30.81 2.46
C LEU A 36 -4.03 -30.19 2.66
N LEU A 37 -3.54 -30.15 3.90
CA LEU A 37 -2.22 -29.58 4.21
C LEU A 37 -1.09 -30.29 3.45
N ARG A 38 -1.19 -31.62 3.26
CA ARG A 38 -0.24 -32.38 2.42
C ARG A 38 -0.26 -31.95 0.94
N ILE A 39 -1.44 -31.67 0.39
CA ILE A 39 -1.59 -31.17 -0.99
C ILE A 39 -0.99 -29.75 -1.10
N LEU A 40 -1.34 -28.84 -0.20
CA LEU A 40 -0.85 -27.45 -0.23
C LEU A 40 0.68 -27.36 0.00
N LEU A 41 1.24 -28.24 0.83
CA LEU A 41 2.69 -28.39 1.01
C LEU A 41 3.40 -28.96 -0.24
N ALA A 42 2.72 -29.80 -1.03
CA ALA A 42 3.26 -30.31 -2.29
C ALA A 42 3.17 -29.26 -3.41
N GLU A 43 2.05 -28.55 -3.52
CA GLU A 43 1.86 -27.45 -4.46
C GLU A 43 2.81 -26.27 -4.20
N SER A 44 3.11 -25.96 -2.93
CA SER A 44 4.09 -24.89 -2.60
C SER A 44 5.53 -25.28 -2.95
N GLN A 45 5.79 -26.56 -3.22
CA GLN A 45 7.03 -27.09 -3.81
C GLN A 45 6.96 -27.20 -5.36
N GLY A 46 5.88 -26.70 -5.99
CA GLY A 46 5.67 -26.75 -7.43
C GLY A 46 5.08 -28.05 -7.98
N LYS A 47 4.57 -28.95 -7.13
CA LYS A 47 3.92 -30.20 -7.59
C LYS A 47 2.46 -29.92 -7.93
N THR A 48 2.07 -30.21 -9.17
CA THR A 48 0.70 -30.11 -9.65
C THR A 48 -0.17 -31.26 -9.13
N ILE A 49 -1.30 -30.97 -8.48
CA ILE A 49 -2.23 -31.97 -7.94
C ILE A 49 -3.66 -31.60 -8.36
N ASP A 50 -4.45 -32.59 -8.76
CA ASP A 50 -5.90 -32.45 -8.89
C ASP A 50 -6.52 -32.50 -7.48
N ARG A 51 -6.84 -31.33 -6.94
CA ARG A 51 -7.41 -31.19 -5.59
C ARG A 51 -8.82 -31.78 -5.52
N SER A 52 -9.62 -31.63 -6.57
CA SER A 52 -10.97 -32.18 -6.67
C SER A 52 -10.94 -33.70 -6.57
N ALA A 53 -10.09 -34.36 -7.36
CA ALA A 53 -9.92 -35.81 -7.33
C ALA A 53 -9.40 -36.31 -5.96
N GLU A 54 -8.33 -35.73 -5.42
CA GLU A 54 -7.73 -36.19 -4.16
C GLU A 54 -8.63 -35.97 -2.93
N LEU A 55 -9.38 -34.86 -2.88
CA LEU A 55 -10.25 -34.52 -1.74
C LEU A 55 -11.65 -35.18 -1.83
N SER A 56 -12.09 -35.61 -3.01
CA SER A 56 -13.42 -36.22 -3.25
C SER A 56 -13.79 -37.30 -2.21
N LYS A 57 -12.88 -38.23 -1.94
CA LYS A 57 -13.05 -39.32 -0.97
C LYS A 57 -13.31 -38.85 0.47
N TRP A 58 -12.75 -37.70 0.86
CA TRP A 58 -12.94 -37.12 2.19
C TRP A 58 -14.28 -36.38 2.31
N LEU A 59 -14.74 -35.78 1.21
CA LEU A 59 -16.04 -35.09 1.13
C LEU A 59 -17.26 -36.04 1.18
N LEU A 60 -17.02 -37.36 1.08
CA LEU A 60 -18.01 -38.42 1.28
C LEU A 60 -18.14 -38.87 2.75
N LEU A 61 -17.20 -38.49 3.62
CA LEU A 61 -17.21 -38.84 5.04
C LEU A 61 -18.02 -37.82 5.84
N ASP A 62 -18.66 -38.27 6.93
CA ASP A 62 -19.11 -37.32 7.96
C ASP A 62 -17.90 -36.75 8.74
N GLN A 63 -18.09 -35.59 9.36
CA GLN A 63 -17.02 -34.87 10.04
C GLN A 63 -16.34 -35.67 11.17
N LYS A 64 -17.07 -36.54 11.88
CA LYS A 64 -16.49 -37.37 12.95
C LYS A 64 -15.62 -38.47 12.37
N GLN A 65 -16.07 -39.12 11.30
CA GLN A 65 -15.29 -40.14 10.61
C GLN A 65 -14.02 -39.53 9.99
N ALA A 66 -14.14 -38.38 9.32
CA ALA A 66 -12.99 -37.67 8.75
C ALA A 66 -11.95 -37.27 9.81
N ILE A 67 -12.38 -36.75 10.96
CA ILE A 67 -11.48 -36.43 12.09
C ILE A 67 -10.83 -37.71 12.66
N ALA A 68 -11.57 -38.81 12.78
CA ALA A 68 -11.02 -40.10 13.23
C ALA A 68 -9.94 -40.65 12.27
N ASP A 69 -10.11 -40.43 10.97
CA ASP A 69 -9.15 -40.81 9.92
C ASP A 69 -7.97 -39.83 9.78
N GLY A 70 -7.98 -38.72 10.52
CA GLY A 70 -6.84 -37.79 10.65
C GLY A 70 -6.98 -36.46 9.89
N LEU A 71 -8.20 -35.99 9.65
CA LEU A 71 -8.49 -34.63 9.18
C LEU A 71 -8.35 -33.61 10.32
N ASP A 72 -7.43 -32.65 10.19
CA ASP A 72 -7.28 -31.49 11.10
C ASP A 72 -7.99 -30.24 10.53
N SER A 73 -8.17 -30.17 9.21
CA SER A 73 -8.81 -29.07 8.47
C SER A 73 -10.33 -29.07 8.59
N SER A 74 -10.97 -27.91 8.41
CA SER A 74 -12.43 -27.83 8.32
C SER A 74 -12.94 -28.49 7.02
N MET A 75 -14.18 -28.98 7.05
CA MET A 75 -14.79 -29.61 5.87
C MET A 75 -15.08 -28.56 4.79
N GLU A 76 -15.35 -27.32 5.22
CA GLU A 76 -15.49 -26.11 4.43
C GLU A 76 -14.21 -25.82 3.63
N SER A 77 -13.03 -25.91 4.25
CA SER A 77 -11.74 -25.77 3.56
C SER A 77 -11.53 -26.84 2.51
N LEU A 78 -11.92 -28.10 2.76
CA LEU A 78 -11.84 -29.16 1.76
C LEU A 78 -12.78 -28.87 0.56
N ARG A 79 -13.93 -28.24 0.78
CA ARG A 79 -14.87 -27.86 -0.27
C ARG A 79 -14.35 -26.69 -1.11
N TRP A 80 -13.88 -25.60 -0.49
CA TRP A 80 -13.25 -24.50 -1.24
C TRP A 80 -12.05 -24.98 -2.06
N HIS A 81 -11.19 -25.82 -1.49
CA HIS A 81 -9.99 -26.26 -2.19
C HIS A 81 -10.25 -27.29 -3.30
N SER A 82 -11.35 -28.04 -3.25
CA SER A 82 -11.82 -28.90 -4.36
C SER A 82 -12.61 -28.14 -5.45
N GLY A 83 -12.83 -26.84 -5.28
CA GLY A 83 -13.53 -26.00 -6.25
C GLY A 83 -15.05 -25.95 -6.07
N GLN A 84 -15.53 -26.18 -4.83
CA GLN A 84 -16.91 -25.91 -4.44
C GLN A 84 -17.06 -24.54 -3.77
N ILE A 85 -18.26 -23.97 -3.90
CA ILE A 85 -18.70 -22.72 -3.29
C ILE A 85 -20.02 -22.95 -2.55
N GLN A 86 -20.24 -22.25 -1.44
CA GLN A 86 -21.51 -22.31 -0.72
C GLN A 86 -22.49 -21.24 -1.23
N ILE A 87 -23.65 -21.66 -1.73
CA ILE A 87 -24.74 -20.79 -2.21
C ILE A 87 -26.02 -21.22 -1.48
N ALA A 88 -26.71 -20.28 -0.83
CA ALA A 88 -27.94 -20.56 -0.07
C ALA A 88 -27.84 -21.71 0.97
N LYS A 89 -26.62 -21.96 1.50
CA LYS A 89 -26.19 -23.08 2.37
C LYS A 89 -25.88 -24.40 1.67
N GLU A 90 -26.21 -24.55 0.39
CA GLU A 90 -25.86 -25.71 -0.43
C GLU A 90 -24.43 -25.56 -0.99
N TRP A 91 -23.74 -26.67 -1.22
CA TRP A 91 -22.37 -26.70 -1.76
C TRP A 91 -22.38 -27.20 -3.20
N ILE A 92 -21.91 -26.35 -4.11
CA ILE A 92 -22.05 -26.50 -5.57
C ILE A 92 -20.66 -26.35 -6.20
N PHE A 93 -20.30 -27.12 -7.23
CA PHE A 93 -19.02 -26.88 -7.91
C PHE A 93 -19.09 -25.57 -8.71
N VAL A 94 -17.99 -24.82 -8.74
CA VAL A 94 -17.93 -23.52 -9.45
C VAL A 94 -18.25 -23.67 -10.95
N LYS A 95 -18.08 -24.86 -11.54
CA LYS A 95 -18.47 -25.18 -12.92
C LYS A 95 -19.97 -25.38 -13.16
N GLU A 96 -20.75 -25.63 -12.12
CA GLU A 96 -22.21 -25.86 -12.18
C GLU A 96 -23.01 -24.55 -12.02
N LEU A 97 -22.36 -23.46 -11.61
CA LEU A 97 -22.96 -22.13 -11.53
C LEU A 97 -23.47 -21.66 -12.90
N GLY A 98 -24.65 -21.05 -12.89
CA GLY A 98 -25.46 -20.76 -14.06
C GLY A 98 -26.73 -19.98 -13.69
N PRO A 99 -27.56 -19.56 -14.65
CA PRO A 99 -28.69 -18.66 -14.41
C PRO A 99 -29.72 -19.15 -13.36
N SER A 100 -29.86 -20.47 -13.20
CA SER A 100 -30.70 -21.09 -12.15
C SER A 100 -30.32 -20.73 -10.71
N HIS A 101 -29.12 -20.19 -10.49
CA HIS A 101 -28.61 -19.78 -9.18
C HIS A 101 -28.79 -18.27 -8.92
N LEU A 102 -29.44 -17.54 -9.82
CA LEU A 102 -29.90 -16.17 -9.57
C LEU A 102 -31.17 -16.19 -8.70
N ASN A 103 -31.32 -15.18 -7.83
CA ASN A 103 -32.59 -14.93 -7.15
C ASN A 103 -33.32 -13.74 -7.81
N ALA A 104 -34.64 -13.70 -7.68
CA ALA A 104 -35.48 -12.70 -8.34
C ALA A 104 -35.18 -11.24 -7.94
N GLN A 105 -34.61 -11.02 -6.74
CA GLN A 105 -34.18 -9.67 -6.31
C GLN A 105 -32.91 -9.23 -7.05
N LEU A 106 -31.98 -10.15 -7.33
CA LEU A 106 -30.76 -9.89 -8.10
C LEU A 106 -31.06 -9.66 -9.59
N GLU A 107 -32.03 -10.38 -10.17
CA GLU A 107 -32.54 -10.10 -11.52
C GLU A 107 -33.19 -8.72 -11.62
N LYS A 108 -34.07 -8.39 -10.67
CA LYS A 108 -34.69 -7.07 -10.53
C LYS A 108 -33.65 -5.97 -10.37
N TYR A 109 -32.62 -6.18 -9.56
CA TYR A 109 -31.49 -5.27 -9.42
C TYR A 109 -30.77 -5.03 -10.74
N GLN A 110 -30.39 -6.09 -11.47
CA GLN A 110 -29.72 -5.95 -12.78
C GLN A 110 -30.58 -5.14 -13.76
N LYS A 111 -31.91 -5.36 -13.74
CA LYS A 111 -32.89 -4.63 -14.55
C LYS A 111 -33.07 -3.16 -14.15
N GLU A 112 -32.98 -2.80 -12.88
CA GLU A 112 -33.06 -1.40 -12.43
C GLU A 112 -31.71 -0.67 -12.57
N ARG A 113 -30.57 -1.34 -12.32
CA ARG A 113 -29.23 -0.80 -12.59
C ARG A 113 -29.06 -0.44 -14.06
N GLY A 114 -29.47 -1.32 -14.97
CA GLY A 114 -29.35 -1.12 -16.43
C GLY A 114 -30.16 0.04 -17.02
N LYS A 115 -30.95 0.77 -16.22
CA LYS A 115 -31.70 1.98 -16.63
C LYS A 115 -31.08 3.29 -16.11
N ALA A 116 -30.13 3.21 -15.18
CA ALA A 116 -29.69 4.36 -14.40
C ALA A 116 -28.31 4.84 -14.86
N ASP A 117 -28.21 6.12 -15.26
CA ASP A 117 -26.93 6.78 -15.42
C ASP A 117 -26.19 6.76 -14.07
N LEU A 118 -25.10 6.00 -13.98
CA LEU A 118 -24.36 5.72 -12.74
C LEU A 118 -23.49 6.91 -12.28
N ASN A 119 -24.16 8.03 -11.99
CA ASN A 119 -23.60 9.18 -11.29
C ASN A 119 -23.76 9.03 -9.75
N LEU A 120 -23.09 9.90 -8.99
CA LEU A 120 -23.09 9.95 -7.51
C LEU A 120 -24.49 9.80 -6.88
N ASN A 121 -25.51 10.48 -7.42
CA ASN A 121 -26.87 10.43 -6.88
C ASN A 121 -27.59 9.12 -7.22
N SER A 122 -27.34 8.57 -8.41
CA SER A 122 -27.86 7.25 -8.80
C SER A 122 -27.24 6.12 -7.98
N HIS A 123 -25.93 6.18 -7.74
CA HIS A 123 -25.25 5.26 -6.82
C HIS A 123 -25.86 5.29 -5.42
N ARG A 124 -26.08 6.47 -4.83
CA ARG A 124 -26.65 6.59 -3.48
C ARG A 124 -28.07 6.06 -3.39
N LYS A 125 -28.89 6.32 -4.42
CA LYS A 125 -30.25 5.75 -4.53
C LYS A 125 -30.21 4.22 -4.62
N MET A 126 -29.35 3.67 -5.49
CA MET A 126 -29.24 2.23 -5.70
C MET A 126 -28.67 1.52 -4.46
N ALA A 127 -27.66 2.09 -3.78
CA ALA A 127 -27.07 1.52 -2.58
C ALA A 127 -28.10 1.36 -1.44
N ARG A 128 -28.88 2.42 -1.15
CA ARG A 128 -29.98 2.40 -0.18
C ARG A 128 -31.09 1.42 -0.59
N TRP A 129 -31.44 1.36 -1.88
CA TRP A 129 -32.43 0.41 -2.39
C TRP A 129 -31.98 -1.04 -2.23
N CYS A 130 -30.69 -1.34 -2.52
CA CYS A 130 -30.09 -2.65 -2.33
C CYS A 130 -30.11 -3.08 -0.86
N GLN A 131 -29.74 -2.19 0.07
CA GLN A 131 -29.86 -2.45 1.52
C GLN A 131 -31.30 -2.80 1.93
N HIS A 132 -32.30 -2.10 1.38
CA HIS A 132 -33.71 -2.35 1.67
C HIS A 132 -34.29 -3.62 0.99
N ASN A 133 -33.51 -4.32 0.15
CA ASN A 133 -33.89 -5.58 -0.50
C ASN A 133 -32.88 -6.70 -0.17
N ASP A 134 -32.11 -6.58 0.93
CA ASP A 134 -31.09 -7.52 1.40
C ASP A 134 -29.90 -7.81 0.44
N LEU A 135 -29.76 -7.00 -0.62
CA LEU A 135 -28.70 -7.10 -1.62
C LEU A 135 -27.41 -6.41 -1.15
N ASN A 136 -26.87 -6.86 -0.02
CA ASN A 136 -25.77 -6.18 0.69
C ASN A 136 -24.49 -6.07 -0.15
N SER A 137 -24.15 -7.07 -0.98
CA SER A 137 -22.99 -7.02 -1.87
C SER A 137 -23.14 -5.96 -2.98
N GLN A 138 -24.34 -5.80 -3.52
CA GLN A 138 -24.67 -4.77 -4.52
C GLN A 138 -24.64 -3.38 -3.87
N ALA A 139 -25.19 -3.25 -2.67
CA ALA A 139 -25.11 -2.01 -1.90
C ALA A 139 -23.66 -1.59 -1.65
N ARG A 140 -22.82 -2.53 -1.21
CA ARG A 140 -21.38 -2.34 -0.97
C ARG A 140 -20.65 -1.85 -2.23
N ALA A 141 -20.94 -2.39 -3.40
CA ALA A 141 -20.39 -1.90 -4.67
C ALA A 141 -20.80 -0.43 -4.95
N HIS A 142 -22.08 -0.09 -4.76
CA HIS A 142 -22.54 1.27 -5.00
C HIS A 142 -22.03 2.28 -3.97
N TRP A 143 -21.83 1.88 -2.71
CA TRP A 143 -21.15 2.70 -1.70
C TRP A 143 -19.67 2.90 -1.99
N PHE A 144 -18.96 1.87 -2.45
CA PHE A 144 -17.54 1.99 -2.81
C PHE A 144 -17.34 2.97 -3.98
N ALA A 145 -18.17 2.90 -5.01
CA ALA A 145 -18.13 3.86 -6.12
C ALA A 145 -18.57 5.29 -5.73
N ILE A 146 -19.20 5.50 -4.57
CA ILE A 146 -19.32 6.85 -3.97
C ILE A 146 -17.98 7.28 -3.37
N LEU A 147 -17.26 6.39 -2.70
CA LEU A 147 -15.93 6.69 -2.17
C LEU A 147 -14.87 6.90 -3.26
N GLU A 148 -15.00 6.29 -4.45
CA GLU A 148 -14.12 6.62 -5.59
C GLU A 148 -14.31 8.08 -6.09
N LEU A 149 -15.50 8.66 -5.88
CA LEU A 149 -15.82 10.05 -6.26
C LEU A 149 -15.60 11.05 -5.10
N ILE A 150 -15.91 10.63 -3.87
CA ILE A 150 -15.81 11.42 -2.64
C ILE A 150 -15.32 10.49 -1.50
N PRO A 151 -14.01 10.26 -1.34
CA PRO A 151 -13.46 9.39 -0.30
C PRO A 151 -13.84 9.77 1.14
N SER A 152 -14.21 11.04 1.37
CA SER A 152 -14.66 11.57 2.64
C SER A 152 -16.19 11.50 2.86
N ASP A 153 -16.95 10.82 2.01
CA ASP A 153 -18.41 10.73 2.15
C ASP A 153 -18.80 9.97 3.43
N ALA A 154 -19.39 10.69 4.38
CA ALA A 154 -19.67 10.15 5.71
C ALA A 154 -20.69 9.00 5.69
N GLU A 155 -21.70 9.06 4.81
CA GLU A 155 -22.71 8.01 4.69
C GLU A 155 -22.12 6.75 4.05
N ALA A 156 -21.35 6.87 2.97
CA ALA A 156 -20.72 5.72 2.33
C ALA A 156 -19.70 5.04 3.25
N ASN A 157 -18.86 5.81 3.95
CA ASN A 157 -17.94 5.26 4.95
C ASN A 157 -18.70 4.54 6.09
N GLN A 158 -19.76 5.17 6.64
CA GLN A 158 -20.59 4.54 7.68
C GLN A 158 -21.28 3.27 7.18
N ALA A 159 -21.86 3.28 5.98
CA ALA A 159 -22.58 2.14 5.40
C ALA A 159 -21.66 0.97 5.01
N LEU A 160 -20.37 1.23 4.77
CA LEU A 160 -19.34 0.22 4.56
C LEU A 160 -18.68 -0.27 5.86
N GLY A 161 -19.04 0.33 7.01
CA GLY A 161 -18.43 0.06 8.31
C GLY A 161 -17.00 0.57 8.46
N PHE A 162 -16.57 1.52 7.63
CA PHE A 162 -15.20 2.03 7.65
C PHE A 162 -14.94 2.87 8.91
N VAL A 163 -13.79 2.66 9.53
CA VAL A 163 -13.38 3.33 10.77
C VAL A 163 -12.22 4.27 10.48
N HIS A 164 -12.32 5.52 10.89
CA HIS A 164 -11.25 6.50 10.75
C HIS A 164 -10.23 6.34 11.90
N ARG A 165 -8.98 5.97 11.58
CA ARG A 165 -7.84 5.93 12.51
C ARG A 165 -6.64 6.61 11.84
N ASP A 166 -5.93 7.45 12.58
CA ASP A 166 -4.67 8.09 12.15
C ASP A 166 -4.70 8.73 10.75
N ASN A 167 -5.74 9.53 10.49
CA ASN A 167 -6.03 10.20 9.21
C ASN A 167 -6.26 9.26 8.01
N ARG A 168 -6.64 8.00 8.25
CA ARG A 168 -6.98 7.02 7.22
C ARG A 168 -8.32 6.34 7.55
N TRP A 169 -9.12 6.06 6.53
CA TRP A 169 -10.26 5.15 6.64
C TRP A 169 -9.77 3.71 6.47
N LEU A 170 -10.17 2.82 7.38
CA LEU A 170 -9.85 1.40 7.37
C LEU A 170 -11.15 0.59 7.31
N SER A 171 -11.20 -0.44 6.47
CA SER A 171 -12.34 -1.37 6.41
C SER A 171 -12.38 -2.33 7.62
N PRO A 172 -13.54 -2.92 7.95
CA PRO A 172 -13.67 -3.87 9.05
C PRO A 172 -12.68 -5.05 9.00
N GLU A 173 -12.36 -5.56 7.81
CA GLU A 173 -11.46 -6.71 7.65
C GLU A 173 -9.99 -6.31 7.77
N GLU A 174 -9.60 -5.10 7.34
CA GLU A 174 -8.29 -4.53 7.64
C GLU A 174 -8.11 -4.33 9.14
N VAL A 175 -9.10 -3.73 9.82
CA VAL A 175 -9.08 -3.53 11.28
C VAL A 175 -8.94 -4.87 12.00
N LYS A 176 -9.77 -5.86 11.66
CA LYS A 176 -9.70 -7.23 12.21
C LYS A 176 -8.34 -7.88 11.98
N THR A 177 -7.78 -7.75 10.77
CA THR A 177 -6.47 -8.33 10.41
C THR A 177 -5.32 -7.67 11.16
N ILE A 178 -5.31 -6.33 11.25
CA ILE A 178 -4.32 -5.55 12.02
C ILE A 178 -4.41 -5.94 13.50
N GLU A 179 -5.62 -5.97 14.06
CA GLU A 179 -5.85 -6.30 15.47
C GLU A 179 -5.52 -7.76 15.80
N GLN A 180 -5.71 -8.70 14.87
CA GLN A 180 -5.26 -10.08 15.04
C GLN A 180 -3.74 -10.19 15.03
N ARG A 181 -3.07 -9.66 14.00
CA ARG A 181 -1.60 -9.70 13.88
C ARG A 181 -0.93 -9.01 15.07
N ALA A 182 -1.46 -7.87 15.52
CA ALA A 182 -0.98 -7.17 16.72
C ALA A 182 -1.04 -8.03 18.00
N ARG A 183 -2.11 -8.83 18.18
CA ARG A 183 -2.20 -9.79 19.31
C ARG A 183 -1.19 -10.92 19.18
N GLU A 184 -1.05 -11.49 17.99
CA GLU A 184 -0.14 -12.61 17.72
C GLU A 184 1.34 -12.21 17.88
N ASP A 185 1.73 -11.06 17.35
CA ASP A 185 3.07 -10.47 17.55
C ASP A 185 3.29 -10.09 19.02
N PHE A 186 2.29 -9.57 19.74
CA PHE A 186 2.42 -9.25 21.16
C PHE A 186 2.66 -10.48 22.04
N GLU A 187 1.88 -11.55 21.87
CA GLU A 187 2.11 -12.80 22.61
C GLU A 187 3.46 -13.45 22.24
N ALA A 188 3.88 -13.35 20.98
CA ALA A 188 5.20 -13.81 20.56
C ALA A 188 6.35 -12.96 21.17
N MET A 189 6.20 -11.64 21.23
CA MET A 189 7.21 -10.75 21.84
C MET A 189 7.44 -11.06 23.32
N LYS A 190 6.39 -11.40 24.10
CA LYS A 190 6.55 -11.84 25.50
C LYS A 190 7.49 -13.05 25.65
N VAL A 191 7.49 -13.96 24.68
CA VAL A 191 8.33 -15.16 24.68
C VAL A 191 9.72 -14.87 24.12
N TRP A 192 9.81 -14.10 23.03
CA TRP A 192 11.05 -13.93 22.27
C TRP A 192 11.94 -12.79 22.76
N VAL A 193 11.40 -11.66 23.23
CA VAL A 193 12.22 -10.52 23.70
C VAL A 193 13.14 -10.90 24.88
N PRO A 194 12.68 -11.61 25.93
CA PRO A 194 13.58 -12.04 27.01
C PRO A 194 14.67 -13.01 26.52
N ARG A 195 14.32 -13.95 25.63
CA ARG A 195 15.27 -14.94 25.09
C ARG A 195 16.35 -14.30 24.22
N VAL A 196 15.97 -13.41 23.30
CA VAL A 196 16.91 -12.69 22.44
C VAL A 196 17.84 -11.81 23.27
N ARG A 197 17.31 -11.09 24.28
CA ARG A 197 18.12 -10.32 25.24
C ARG A 197 19.15 -11.21 25.95
N ASP A 198 18.72 -12.35 26.49
CA ASP A 198 19.59 -13.23 27.28
C ASP A 198 20.67 -13.90 26.41
N TRP A 199 20.35 -14.19 25.14
CA TRP A 199 21.34 -14.63 24.15
C TRP A 199 22.31 -13.52 23.75
N VAL A 200 21.86 -12.29 23.56
CA VAL A 200 22.73 -11.13 23.28
C VAL A 200 23.71 -10.87 24.42
N ILE A 201 23.24 -10.89 25.67
CA ILE A 201 24.11 -10.77 26.86
C ILE A 201 25.15 -11.90 26.90
N ALA A 202 24.78 -13.12 26.50
CA ALA A 202 25.70 -14.25 26.42
C ALA A 202 26.69 -14.18 25.24
N MET A 203 26.35 -13.48 24.15
CA MET A 203 27.23 -13.27 22.99
C MET A 203 28.23 -12.14 23.23
N GLU A 204 27.77 -10.97 23.66
CA GLU A 204 28.63 -9.82 24.02
C GLU A 204 29.56 -10.13 25.22
N GLY A 205 29.16 -11.07 26.09
CA GLY A 205 29.97 -11.54 27.21
C GLY A 205 31.29 -12.23 26.80
N GLN A 206 32.25 -12.23 27.72
CA GLN A 206 33.60 -12.81 27.53
C GLN A 206 33.64 -14.35 27.65
N ASP A 207 32.56 -15.01 28.05
CA ASP A 207 32.50 -16.47 28.21
C ASP A 207 32.21 -17.16 26.88
N THR A 208 33.28 -17.63 26.21
CA THR A 208 33.21 -18.32 24.91
C THR A 208 32.24 -19.51 24.90
N LYS A 209 32.07 -20.22 26.03
CA LYS A 209 31.16 -21.37 26.12
C LYS A 209 29.70 -20.92 26.19
N LYS A 210 29.40 -19.80 26.86
CA LYS A 210 28.08 -19.16 26.82
C LYS A 210 27.78 -18.56 25.45
N ARG A 211 28.74 -17.85 24.84
CA ARG A 211 28.65 -17.28 23.49
C ARG A 211 28.28 -18.33 22.45
N LEU A 212 29.08 -19.40 22.33
CA LEU A 212 28.83 -20.48 21.37
C LEU A 212 27.49 -21.19 21.63
N LYS A 213 27.10 -21.39 22.90
CA LYS A 213 25.78 -21.94 23.24
C LYS A 213 24.63 -21.02 22.80
N ALA A 214 24.75 -19.71 23.01
CA ALA A 214 23.74 -18.75 22.60
C ALA A 214 23.58 -18.70 21.08
N ILE A 215 24.70 -18.67 20.34
CA ILE A 215 24.71 -18.71 18.86
C ILE A 215 24.02 -19.98 18.35
N GLN A 216 24.31 -21.15 18.94
CA GLN A 216 23.64 -22.40 18.54
C GLN A 216 22.15 -22.36 18.85
N GLN A 217 21.75 -21.98 20.07
CA GLN A 217 20.33 -21.91 20.45
C GLN A 217 19.52 -20.92 19.60
N LEU A 218 20.14 -19.80 19.21
CA LEU A 218 19.59 -18.81 18.28
C LEU A 218 19.44 -19.41 16.86
N LYS A 219 20.44 -20.17 16.40
CA LYS A 219 20.38 -20.90 15.10
C LYS A 219 19.35 -22.03 15.11
N ASP A 220 19.08 -22.68 16.23
CA ASP A 220 18.09 -23.76 16.32
C ASP A 220 16.63 -23.27 16.19
N VAL A 221 16.35 -21.96 16.35
CA VAL A 221 14.98 -21.40 16.30
C VAL A 221 14.32 -21.58 14.92
N GLN A 222 13.11 -22.15 14.93
CA GLN A 222 12.25 -22.36 13.75
C GLN A 222 11.01 -21.45 13.72
N ASP A 223 10.72 -20.71 14.79
CA ASP A 223 9.56 -19.81 14.89
C ASP A 223 9.88 -18.44 14.27
N PRO A 224 9.24 -18.04 13.15
CA PRO A 224 9.53 -16.77 12.49
C PRO A 224 9.16 -15.53 13.32
N ARG A 225 8.32 -15.67 14.35
CA ARG A 225 7.88 -14.56 15.21
C ARG A 225 8.96 -14.09 16.19
N ILE A 226 10.16 -14.68 16.13
CA ILE A 226 11.37 -14.14 16.76
C ILE A 226 11.85 -12.84 16.08
N VAL A 227 11.54 -12.62 14.79
CA VAL A 227 12.14 -11.54 13.99
C VAL A 227 11.91 -10.13 14.57
N PRO A 228 10.72 -9.73 15.06
CA PRO A 228 10.54 -8.44 15.73
C PRO A 228 11.43 -8.26 16.97
N ALA A 229 11.62 -9.32 17.77
CA ALA A 229 12.49 -9.30 18.94
C ALA A 229 13.98 -9.14 18.57
N ILE A 230 14.40 -9.73 17.45
CA ILE A 230 15.73 -9.51 16.87
C ILE A 230 15.88 -8.06 16.38
N GLY A 231 14.86 -7.51 15.71
CA GLY A 231 14.83 -6.12 15.25
C GLY A 231 15.04 -5.09 16.37
N ILE A 232 14.52 -5.35 17.58
CA ILE A 232 14.74 -4.51 18.76
C ILE A 232 16.21 -4.58 19.24
N ALA A 233 16.84 -5.75 19.18
CA ALA A 233 18.18 -5.97 19.69
C ALA A 233 19.29 -5.39 18.78
N LEU A 234 19.12 -5.50 17.46
CA LEU A 234 20.15 -5.18 16.44
C LEU A 234 20.77 -3.78 16.55
N TYR A 235 20.03 -2.79 17.06
CA TYR A 235 20.51 -1.40 17.16
C TYR A 235 21.49 -1.14 18.32
N ASN A 236 21.74 -2.12 19.21
CA ASN A 236 22.50 -1.91 20.45
C ASN A 236 23.54 -3.04 20.72
N VAL A 237 24.10 -3.65 19.68
CA VAL A 237 25.03 -4.79 19.77
C VAL A 237 26.28 -4.57 18.91
N SER A 238 27.32 -5.38 19.11
CA SER A 238 28.50 -5.39 18.24
C SER A 238 28.17 -5.92 16.83
N PRO A 239 28.97 -5.58 15.79
CA PRO A 239 28.74 -6.09 14.43
C PRO A 239 28.72 -7.63 14.32
N ASP A 240 29.59 -8.33 15.06
CA ASP A 240 29.65 -9.80 15.13
C ASP A 240 28.32 -10.39 15.61
N THR A 241 27.81 -9.90 16.75
CA THR A 241 26.48 -10.25 17.27
C THR A 241 25.36 -9.88 16.28
N ALA A 242 25.47 -8.72 15.62
CA ALA A 242 24.46 -8.25 14.67
C ALA A 242 24.35 -9.19 13.45
N LEU A 243 25.47 -9.69 12.93
CA LEU A 243 25.49 -10.66 11.84
C LEU A 243 24.91 -12.01 12.25
N HIS A 244 25.21 -12.50 13.46
CA HIS A 244 24.58 -13.73 13.99
C HIS A 244 23.07 -13.61 14.25
N LEU A 245 22.59 -12.41 14.56
CA LEU A 245 21.16 -12.11 14.63
C LEU A 245 20.54 -12.05 13.22
N LEU A 246 21.23 -11.44 12.25
CA LEU A 246 20.77 -11.31 10.87
C LEU A 246 20.72 -12.66 10.13
N ASP A 247 21.70 -13.53 10.37
CA ASP A 247 21.74 -14.95 9.97
C ASP A 247 20.38 -15.65 10.21
N VAL A 248 19.72 -15.34 11.33
CA VAL A 248 18.42 -15.93 11.69
C VAL A 248 17.27 -15.27 10.92
N VAL A 249 17.25 -13.94 10.81
CA VAL A 249 16.23 -13.18 10.06
C VAL A 249 16.17 -13.63 8.60
N VAL A 250 17.33 -13.80 7.95
CA VAL A 250 17.48 -14.15 6.53
C VAL A 250 16.92 -15.54 6.17
N ARG A 251 16.63 -16.39 7.16
CA ARG A 251 15.98 -17.71 6.96
C ARG A 251 14.45 -17.65 6.94
N PHE A 252 13.86 -16.57 7.44
CA PHE A 252 12.41 -16.44 7.55
C PHE A 252 11.85 -15.65 6.36
N LYS A 253 11.14 -16.33 5.46
CA LYS A 253 10.42 -15.68 4.35
C LYS A 253 9.10 -15.07 4.86
N THR A 254 9.21 -13.99 5.64
CA THR A 254 8.06 -13.25 6.21
C THR A 254 8.16 -11.75 5.93
N GLN A 255 7.03 -11.04 6.02
CA GLN A 255 6.98 -9.59 5.79
C GLN A 255 7.83 -8.83 6.84
N ASN A 256 7.79 -9.26 8.11
CA ASN A 256 8.61 -8.68 9.19
C ASN A 256 10.12 -8.86 8.93
N ALA A 257 10.53 -9.96 8.31
CA ALA A 257 11.93 -10.17 7.92
C ALA A 257 12.33 -9.28 6.73
N CYS A 258 11.49 -9.20 5.70
CA CYS A 258 11.70 -8.33 4.54
C CYS A 258 11.83 -6.85 4.97
N PHE A 259 10.92 -6.38 5.82
CA PHE A 259 10.93 -5.02 6.37
C PHE A 259 12.19 -4.75 7.22
N LEU A 260 12.61 -5.68 8.09
CA LEU A 260 13.82 -5.51 8.89
C LEU A 260 15.08 -5.43 7.99
N LEU A 261 15.18 -6.31 6.99
CA LEU A 261 16.28 -6.28 6.01
C LEU A 261 16.28 -4.97 5.20
N ALA A 262 15.11 -4.47 4.80
CA ALA A 262 14.95 -3.22 4.08
C ALA A 262 15.46 -2.02 4.88
N ASN A 263 15.08 -1.92 6.17
CA ASN A 263 15.54 -0.85 7.04
C ASN A 263 17.06 -0.89 7.31
N LEU A 264 17.63 -2.08 7.51
CA LEU A 264 19.08 -2.23 7.72
C LEU A 264 19.87 -1.82 6.47
N ALA A 265 19.45 -2.31 5.29
CA ALA A 265 20.06 -1.96 4.01
C ALA A 265 20.02 -0.45 3.73
N MET A 266 18.90 0.23 4.01
CA MET A 266 18.79 1.69 3.85
C MET A 266 19.58 2.49 4.90
N THR A 267 19.81 1.93 6.09
CA THR A 267 20.45 2.67 7.20
C THR A 267 21.91 2.97 6.88
N ASP A 268 22.69 1.93 6.59
CA ASP A 268 24.07 2.05 6.09
C ASP A 268 24.34 0.91 5.08
N PRO A 269 24.10 1.13 3.77
CA PRO A 269 24.34 0.11 2.74
C PRO A 269 25.83 -0.22 2.50
N SER A 270 26.76 0.55 3.10
CA SER A 270 28.20 0.33 2.98
C SER A 270 28.77 -0.55 4.09
N SER A 271 28.08 -0.62 5.23
CA SER A 271 28.44 -1.50 6.35
C SER A 271 28.31 -2.98 6.01
N GLU A 272 29.09 -3.83 6.68
CA GLU A 272 29.00 -5.29 6.57
C GLU A 272 27.58 -5.82 6.87
N LEU A 273 26.89 -5.21 7.84
CA LEU A 273 25.50 -5.53 8.18
C LEU A 273 24.52 -5.11 7.08
N GLY A 274 24.74 -3.95 6.45
CA GLY A 274 23.94 -3.45 5.32
C GLY A 274 24.11 -4.31 4.07
N ILE A 275 25.35 -4.72 3.76
CA ILE A 275 25.67 -5.64 2.66
C ILE A 275 24.98 -7.00 2.91
N ALA A 276 25.08 -7.56 4.11
CA ALA A 276 24.40 -8.80 4.48
C ALA A 276 22.86 -8.66 4.43
N ALA A 277 22.31 -7.47 4.75
CA ALA A 277 20.88 -7.20 4.63
C ALA A 277 20.41 -7.11 3.16
N ILE A 278 21.21 -6.49 2.28
CA ILE A 278 21.02 -6.48 0.83
C ILE A 278 21.02 -7.91 0.26
N ASP A 279 21.95 -8.76 0.71
CA ASP A 279 21.97 -10.19 0.33
C ASP A 279 20.79 -11.00 0.90
N GLY A 280 20.18 -10.53 1.99
CA GLY A 280 18.87 -10.99 2.45
C GLY A 280 17.74 -10.57 1.51
N LEU A 281 17.66 -9.28 1.15
CA LEU A 281 16.61 -8.72 0.29
C LEU A 281 16.55 -9.37 -1.10
N ARG A 282 17.71 -9.75 -1.67
CA ARG A 282 17.81 -10.49 -2.94
C ARG A 282 17.03 -11.83 -2.96
N LYS A 283 16.55 -12.32 -1.81
CA LYS A 283 15.75 -13.56 -1.66
C LYS A 283 14.23 -13.30 -1.63
N PHE A 284 13.81 -12.03 -1.63
CA PHE A 284 12.41 -11.60 -1.62
C PHE A 284 12.01 -11.02 -3.00
N PRO A 285 10.77 -11.23 -3.47
CA PRO A 285 10.20 -10.52 -4.61
C PRO A 285 10.33 -8.99 -4.46
N TYR A 286 10.65 -8.30 -5.55
CA TYR A 286 10.87 -6.84 -5.55
C TYR A 286 9.63 -6.06 -5.11
N GLU A 287 8.45 -6.58 -5.41
CA GLU A 287 7.15 -6.01 -5.06
C GLU A 287 6.99 -5.75 -3.55
N LEU A 288 7.70 -6.47 -2.68
CA LEU A 288 7.59 -6.36 -1.22
C LEU A 288 8.38 -5.21 -0.58
N TYR A 289 9.26 -4.53 -1.32
CA TYR A 289 10.14 -3.50 -0.75
C TYR A 289 10.56 -2.39 -1.73
N VAL A 290 10.63 -2.68 -3.03
CA VAL A 290 10.97 -1.66 -4.03
C VAL A 290 9.91 -0.56 -4.11
N PRO A 291 8.58 -0.82 -4.06
CA PRO A 291 7.58 0.25 -4.00
C PRO A 291 7.79 1.25 -2.85
N ASP A 292 8.15 0.76 -1.65
CA ASP A 292 8.42 1.60 -0.48
C ASP A 292 9.67 2.47 -0.70
N PHE A 293 10.76 1.88 -1.24
CA PHE A 293 11.97 2.63 -1.59
C PHE A 293 11.68 3.74 -2.60
N LEU A 294 10.86 3.46 -3.63
CA LEU A 294 10.50 4.43 -4.66
C LEU A 294 9.56 5.54 -4.18
N ASP A 295 8.66 5.23 -3.23
CA ASP A 295 7.76 6.20 -2.60
C ASP A 295 8.50 7.04 -1.53
N MET A 296 9.66 6.58 -1.03
CA MET A 296 10.60 7.37 -0.22
C MET A 296 11.52 8.31 -1.03
N MET A 297 11.71 8.08 -2.33
CA MET A 297 12.47 9.01 -3.18
C MET A 297 11.65 10.26 -3.53
N SER A 298 12.32 11.40 -3.66
CA SER A 298 11.72 12.68 -4.08
C SER A 298 12.76 13.54 -4.78
N SER A 299 12.34 14.45 -5.68
CA SER A 299 13.25 15.50 -6.15
C SER A 299 13.69 16.40 -5.00
N GLU A 300 14.75 17.15 -5.23
CA GLU A 300 15.04 18.35 -4.44
C GLU A 300 13.87 19.35 -4.49
N PHE A 301 13.71 20.13 -3.42
CA PHE A 301 12.81 21.28 -3.41
C PHE A 301 13.37 22.40 -4.28
N GLN A 302 12.59 22.82 -5.27
CA GLN A 302 12.75 24.09 -5.97
C GLN A 302 12.07 25.19 -5.13
N ILE A 303 12.72 26.35 -4.97
CA ILE A 303 12.18 27.48 -4.21
C ILE A 303 11.98 28.70 -5.12
N ASP A 304 10.79 29.29 -5.04
CA ASP A 304 10.42 30.56 -5.68
C ASP A 304 10.00 31.57 -4.60
N HIS A 305 10.32 32.84 -4.80
CA HIS A 305 9.96 33.94 -3.89
C HIS A 305 9.36 35.12 -4.65
N ARG A 306 8.20 35.61 -4.21
CA ARG A 306 7.44 36.68 -4.87
C ARG A 306 7.05 37.77 -3.88
N ILE A 307 7.33 39.01 -4.23
CA ILE A 307 6.95 40.19 -3.43
C ILE A 307 5.77 40.88 -4.12
N ALA A 308 4.66 41.03 -3.40
CA ALA A 308 3.47 41.74 -3.85
C ALA A 308 3.20 42.96 -2.95
N TYR A 309 2.98 44.13 -3.55
CA TYR A 309 2.61 45.35 -2.84
C TYR A 309 1.10 45.58 -2.95
N LYS A 310 0.45 45.92 -1.84
CA LYS A 310 -0.96 46.34 -1.80
C LYS A 310 -1.08 47.86 -1.93
N GLY A 311 -2.21 48.33 -2.44
CA GLY A 311 -2.48 49.77 -2.63
C GLY A 311 -2.52 50.62 -1.34
N ASN A 312 -2.49 49.98 -0.16
CA ASN A 312 -2.35 50.64 1.14
C ASN A 312 -0.90 50.65 1.68
N GLY A 313 0.10 50.36 0.84
CA GLY A 313 1.52 50.35 1.22
C GLY A 313 2.00 49.07 1.91
N ALA A 314 1.11 48.15 2.30
CA ALA A 314 1.50 46.86 2.87
C ALA A 314 2.17 45.95 1.82
N MET A 315 3.22 45.25 2.21
CA MET A 315 3.97 44.31 1.38
C MET A 315 3.69 42.87 1.82
N LYS A 316 3.66 41.94 0.88
CA LYS A 316 3.48 40.51 1.12
C LYS A 316 4.61 39.73 0.43
N LEU A 317 5.39 38.99 1.21
CA LEU A 317 6.32 38.00 0.69
C LEU A 317 5.57 36.66 0.63
N GLN A 318 5.55 36.06 -0.55
CA GLN A 318 5.22 34.66 -0.74
C GLN A 318 6.51 33.90 -1.02
N ILE A 319 6.68 32.76 -0.38
CA ILE A 319 7.68 31.74 -0.69
C ILE A 319 6.93 30.48 -1.10
N SER A 320 7.44 29.75 -2.07
CA SER A 320 6.81 28.52 -2.54
C SER A 320 7.89 27.49 -2.82
N GLN A 321 7.86 26.39 -2.07
CA GLN A 321 8.78 25.26 -2.21
C GLN A 321 8.03 24.12 -2.88
N MET A 322 8.53 23.60 -4.00
CA MET A 322 7.91 22.47 -4.74
C MET A 322 8.92 21.35 -4.96
N ARG A 323 8.50 20.11 -4.79
CA ARG A 323 9.23 18.92 -5.25
C ARG A 323 8.32 17.91 -5.94
N GLU A 324 8.92 17.06 -6.76
CA GLU A 324 8.27 15.91 -7.38
C GLU A 324 8.39 14.67 -6.47
N LEU A 325 7.27 13.99 -6.22
CA LEU A 325 7.22 12.64 -5.66
C LEU A 325 6.74 11.67 -6.76
N ARG A 326 6.85 10.36 -6.53
CA ARG A 326 6.48 9.34 -7.54
C ARG A 326 5.05 9.50 -8.09
N ARG A 327 4.09 9.83 -7.21
CA ARG A 327 2.65 9.87 -7.51
C ARG A 327 2.05 11.28 -7.63
N LYS A 328 2.70 12.30 -7.06
CA LYS A 328 2.21 13.69 -6.92
C LYS A 328 3.36 14.70 -6.91
N PHE A 329 3.09 15.98 -7.13
CA PHE A 329 3.92 17.08 -6.66
C PHE A 329 3.52 17.47 -5.23
N ASP A 330 4.49 17.99 -4.47
CA ASP A 330 4.38 18.36 -3.06
C ASP A 330 4.78 19.83 -2.93
N VAL A 331 3.84 20.70 -2.53
CA VAL A 331 3.95 22.17 -2.63
C VAL A 331 3.71 22.84 -1.27
N ASP A 332 4.79 23.25 -0.61
CA ASP A 332 4.75 24.09 0.60
C ASP A 332 4.67 25.58 0.20
N GLN A 333 3.54 26.24 0.48
CA GLN A 333 3.33 27.66 0.20
C GLN A 333 3.30 28.47 1.51
N PHE A 334 4.39 29.18 1.78
CA PHE A 334 4.53 30.09 2.93
C PHE A 334 4.25 31.54 2.52
N GLN A 335 3.53 32.30 3.34
CA GLN A 335 3.21 33.70 3.06
C GLN A 335 3.35 34.56 4.31
N ARG A 336 4.15 35.64 4.25
CA ARG A 336 4.39 36.57 5.37
C ARG A 336 4.01 38.00 4.98
N ARG A 337 3.38 38.72 5.91
CA ARG A 337 2.80 40.05 5.67
C ARG A 337 3.52 41.15 6.44
N PHE A 338 4.04 42.14 5.73
CA PHE A 338 4.71 43.31 6.29
C PHE A 338 3.82 44.56 6.13
N SER A 339 3.44 45.18 7.24
CA SER A 339 2.73 46.47 7.25
C SER A 339 3.51 47.49 8.06
N GLY A 340 3.90 48.60 7.42
CA GLY A 340 4.58 49.70 8.08
C GLY A 340 3.58 50.69 8.68
N ASN A 341 3.48 50.75 10.01
CA ASN A 341 2.88 51.88 10.72
C ASN A 341 4.01 52.81 11.19
N ALA A 342 4.00 54.05 10.70
CA ALA A 342 5.00 55.06 11.06
C ALA A 342 4.70 55.67 12.44
N THR A 343 5.24 55.07 13.50
CA THR A 343 5.21 55.66 14.85
C THR A 343 6.53 55.45 15.60
N ASN A 344 7.09 56.54 16.10
CA ASN A 344 8.15 56.64 17.12
C ASN A 344 9.59 56.20 16.73
N VAL A 345 10.28 57.05 15.94
CA VAL A 345 11.75 57.19 16.01
C VAL A 345 12.12 58.65 16.33
N THR A 346 11.72 59.14 17.52
CA THR A 346 12.08 60.48 18.00
C THR A 346 12.32 60.52 19.51
N SER A 347 13.58 60.47 19.93
CA SER A 347 14.11 61.40 20.95
C SER A 347 15.65 61.32 21.10
N ILE A 348 16.40 61.95 20.18
CA ILE A 348 17.72 62.48 20.56
C ILE A 348 17.47 63.74 21.38
N ARG A 349 17.34 63.59 22.70
CA ARG A 349 16.95 64.65 23.63
C ARG A 349 18.16 65.48 24.09
N ASN A 350 18.84 66.14 23.15
CA ASN A 350 19.86 67.14 23.48
C ASN A 350 19.26 68.56 23.46
N SER A 351 19.38 69.26 24.58
CA SER A 351 18.72 70.53 24.85
C SER A 351 19.42 71.72 24.19
N PHE A 352 18.72 72.43 23.30
CA PHE A 352 19.02 73.82 22.98
C PHE A 352 17.95 74.73 23.62
N PRO A 353 18.35 75.82 24.33
CA PRO A 353 17.40 76.79 24.87
C PRO A 353 16.62 77.54 23.78
N ALA A 354 15.46 78.08 24.14
CA ALA A 354 14.49 78.66 23.21
C ALA A 354 15.00 79.90 22.45
N ALA A 355 14.85 79.89 21.12
CA ALA A 355 14.88 81.08 20.28
C ALA A 355 14.12 80.86 18.95
N ILE A 356 13.71 81.96 18.31
CA ILE A 356 13.18 82.08 16.92
C ILE A 356 11.80 81.45 16.67
N HIS A 357 10.76 82.29 16.76
CA HIS A 357 9.53 82.12 15.97
C HIS A 357 9.80 82.45 14.49
N SER A 358 9.29 81.64 13.56
CA SER A 358 9.02 82.07 12.18
C SER A 358 7.94 81.20 11.53
N HIS A 359 7.11 81.79 10.65
CA HIS A 359 5.99 81.10 9.99
C HIS A 359 6.39 80.57 8.60
N GLN A 360 6.88 79.33 8.49
CA GLN A 360 6.98 78.61 7.20
C GLN A 360 7.35 77.11 7.36
N ARG A 361 6.38 76.22 7.65
CA ARG A 361 6.56 74.75 7.53
C ARG A 361 5.30 73.96 7.12
N PRO A 362 4.80 74.08 5.88
CA PRO A 362 3.85 73.09 5.31
C PRO A 362 4.56 71.77 4.93
N ASP A 363 5.74 71.85 4.31
CA ASP A 363 6.35 70.71 3.61
C ASP A 363 7.05 69.70 4.52
N LEU A 364 7.57 70.12 5.68
CA LEU A 364 8.38 69.23 6.52
C LEU A 364 7.59 68.09 7.15
N MET A 365 6.28 68.26 7.39
CA MET A 365 5.41 67.17 7.85
C MET A 365 5.13 66.17 6.71
N ARG A 366 5.09 66.65 5.45
CA ARG A 366 4.91 65.84 4.25
C ARG A 366 6.18 65.07 3.87
N LEU A 367 7.34 65.70 4.03
CA LEU A 367 8.66 65.08 3.93
C LEU A 367 8.86 64.03 5.02
N SER A 368 8.45 64.29 6.27
CA SER A 368 8.47 63.29 7.35
C SER A 368 7.69 62.04 6.94
N GLY A 369 6.42 62.18 6.56
CA GLY A 369 5.60 61.05 6.12
C GLY A 369 6.11 60.32 4.86
N MET A 370 6.81 61.00 3.95
CA MET A 370 7.47 60.35 2.80
C MET A 370 8.72 59.56 3.22
N VAL A 371 9.58 60.13 4.07
CA VAL A 371 10.80 59.48 4.57
C VAL A 371 10.44 58.32 5.51
N GLU A 372 9.43 58.47 6.35
CA GLU A 372 8.89 57.40 7.22
C GLU A 372 8.38 56.20 6.41
N ASN A 373 7.65 56.45 5.31
CA ASN A 373 7.24 55.38 4.39
C ASN A 373 8.43 54.72 3.67
N GLN A 374 9.46 55.49 3.29
CA GLN A 374 10.69 54.93 2.72
C GLN A 374 11.48 54.09 3.74
N ILE A 375 11.60 54.53 4.98
CA ILE A 375 12.25 53.79 6.06
C ILE A 375 11.48 52.49 6.34
N ALA A 376 10.17 52.56 6.59
CA ALA A 376 9.35 51.39 6.85
C ALA A 376 9.37 50.38 5.68
N ARG A 377 9.36 50.87 4.44
CA ARG A 377 9.54 50.05 3.24
C ARG A 377 10.93 49.41 3.18
N SER A 378 12.00 50.15 3.47
CA SER A 378 13.36 49.61 3.46
C SER A 378 13.57 48.52 4.54
N ILE A 379 12.94 48.68 5.71
CA ILE A 379 12.93 47.68 6.78
C ILE A 379 12.18 46.43 6.32
N ALA A 380 10.99 46.59 5.73
CA ALA A 380 10.21 45.47 5.19
C ALA A 380 10.95 44.72 4.06
N GLU A 381 11.62 45.44 3.15
CA GLU A 381 12.41 44.85 2.06
C GLU A 381 13.70 44.18 2.56
N ASN A 382 14.33 44.69 3.62
CA ASN A 382 15.46 44.04 4.28
C ASN A 382 15.04 42.76 5.02
N GLU A 383 13.96 42.81 5.80
CA GLU A 383 13.42 41.61 6.48
C GLU A 383 12.90 40.59 5.46
N SER A 384 12.29 41.03 4.36
CA SER A 384 11.88 40.14 3.26
C SER A 384 13.08 39.46 2.59
N ARG A 385 14.20 40.16 2.39
CA ARG A 385 15.46 39.54 1.92
C ARG A 385 16.01 38.54 2.95
N ARG A 386 16.00 38.90 4.24
CA ARG A 386 16.47 38.02 5.33
C ARG A 386 15.65 36.73 5.42
N VAL A 387 14.32 36.83 5.35
CA VAL A 387 13.40 35.67 5.38
C VAL A 387 13.52 34.81 4.13
N ALA A 388 13.75 35.40 2.94
CA ALA A 388 14.03 34.66 1.73
C ALA A 388 15.36 33.86 1.86
N GLN A 389 16.45 34.52 2.27
CA GLN A 389 17.75 33.88 2.48
C GLN A 389 17.72 32.78 3.55
N GLU A 390 17.00 33.00 4.66
CA GLU A 390 16.76 32.00 5.69
C GLU A 390 16.00 30.78 5.13
N SER A 391 14.98 31.02 4.30
CA SER A 391 14.21 29.96 3.65
C SER A 391 15.02 29.21 2.59
N GLU A 392 15.86 29.91 1.82
CA GLU A 392 16.80 29.32 0.85
C GLU A 392 17.84 28.44 1.54
N ALA A 393 18.43 28.90 2.65
CA ALA A 393 19.37 28.12 3.46
C ALA A 393 18.71 26.87 4.08
N ASN A 394 17.52 27.02 4.65
CA ASN A 394 16.73 25.89 5.18
C ASN A 394 16.35 24.89 4.06
N THR A 395 16.07 25.38 2.85
CA THR A 395 15.80 24.52 1.68
C THR A 395 17.06 23.78 1.22
N ALA A 396 18.22 24.46 1.21
CA ALA A 396 19.50 23.83 0.89
C ALA A 396 19.88 22.71 1.87
N GLN A 397 19.54 22.87 3.17
CA GLN A 397 19.67 21.80 4.16
C GLN A 397 18.70 20.64 3.87
N LYS A 398 17.38 20.90 3.71
CA LYS A 398 16.39 19.87 3.32
C LYS A 398 16.87 19.07 2.11
N ASN A 399 17.42 19.76 1.10
CA ASN A 399 17.92 19.16 -0.13
C ASN A 399 19.20 18.33 0.08
N ALA A 400 20.07 18.69 1.04
CA ALA A 400 21.22 17.87 1.41
C ALA A 400 20.79 16.54 2.06
N GLU A 401 19.83 16.59 2.98
CA GLU A 401 19.23 15.41 3.61
C GLU A 401 18.52 14.51 2.55
N ILE A 402 17.82 15.13 1.59
CA ILE A 402 17.20 14.45 0.44
C ILE A 402 18.23 13.77 -0.49
N ARG A 403 19.39 14.40 -0.76
CA ARG A 403 20.48 13.80 -1.55
C ARG A 403 21.12 12.60 -0.83
N GLU A 404 21.36 12.70 0.47
CA GLU A 404 21.92 11.61 1.26
C GLU A 404 20.98 10.39 1.30
N LEU A 405 19.68 10.63 1.46
CA LEU A 405 18.67 9.56 1.41
C LEU A 405 18.58 8.91 0.01
N GLN A 406 18.57 9.72 -1.06
CA GLN A 406 18.57 9.21 -2.44
C GLN A 406 19.80 8.35 -2.74
N ASN A 407 20.99 8.78 -2.35
CA ASN A 407 22.23 8.02 -2.56
C ASN A 407 22.18 6.64 -1.88
N ARG A 408 21.65 6.57 -0.65
CA ARG A 408 21.47 5.30 0.07
C ARG A 408 20.40 4.41 -0.59
N LEU A 409 19.23 4.97 -0.92
CA LEU A 409 18.15 4.27 -1.62
C LEU A 409 18.61 3.70 -2.97
N ALA A 410 19.23 4.53 -3.81
CA ALA A 410 19.72 4.13 -5.12
C ALA A 410 20.86 3.10 -5.01
N THR A 411 21.71 3.17 -4.00
CA THR A 411 22.75 2.16 -3.75
C THR A 411 22.15 0.79 -3.38
N VAL A 412 21.13 0.75 -2.52
CA VAL A 412 20.37 -0.49 -2.25
C VAL A 412 19.68 -0.99 -3.52
N LEU A 413 18.99 -0.11 -4.26
CA LEU A 413 18.26 -0.44 -5.48
C LEU A 413 19.18 -1.02 -6.55
N ARG A 414 20.34 -0.41 -6.86
CA ARG A 414 21.36 -0.98 -7.77
C ARG A 414 21.81 -2.36 -7.30
N ALA A 415 22.03 -2.54 -6.00
CA ALA A 415 22.53 -3.80 -5.46
C ALA A 415 21.50 -4.95 -5.50
N VAL A 416 20.20 -4.68 -5.31
CA VAL A 416 19.14 -5.72 -5.33
C VAL A 416 18.56 -5.99 -6.72
N THR A 417 18.46 -4.96 -7.58
CA THR A 417 17.91 -5.07 -8.94
C THR A 417 18.96 -5.43 -10.01
N LYS A 418 20.24 -5.10 -9.76
CA LYS A 418 21.38 -5.07 -10.71
C LYS A 418 21.34 -3.95 -11.74
N GLU A 419 20.28 -3.15 -11.77
CA GLU A 419 20.17 -1.96 -12.63
C GLU A 419 21.25 -0.92 -12.27
N GLN A 420 21.55 -0.02 -13.21
CA GLN A 420 22.64 0.97 -13.08
C GLN A 420 22.15 2.41 -13.27
N PHE A 421 20.94 2.71 -12.80
CA PHE A 421 20.42 4.07 -12.78
C PHE A 421 21.17 4.96 -11.76
N PRO A 422 21.23 6.27 -12.00
CA PRO A 422 21.87 7.22 -11.09
C PRO A 422 21.02 7.44 -9.82
N ASP A 423 21.32 8.45 -9.02
CA ASP A 423 20.68 8.64 -7.71
C ASP A 423 19.33 9.38 -7.78
N GLU A 424 19.04 10.06 -8.89
CA GLU A 424 17.78 10.79 -9.08
C GLU A 424 16.56 9.85 -9.17
N PRO A 425 15.35 10.27 -8.75
CA PRO A 425 14.22 9.35 -8.57
C PRO A 425 13.59 8.91 -9.90
N LYS A 426 13.61 9.79 -10.90
CA LYS A 426 12.82 9.62 -12.12
C LYS A 426 13.20 8.36 -12.93
N PRO A 427 14.49 8.06 -13.20
CA PRO A 427 14.86 6.81 -13.83
C PRO A 427 14.36 5.56 -13.09
N TRP A 428 14.39 5.56 -11.75
CA TRP A 428 13.88 4.44 -10.95
C TRP A 428 12.36 4.30 -10.99
N TRP A 429 11.62 5.42 -10.97
CA TRP A 429 10.17 5.42 -11.15
C TRP A 429 9.76 4.93 -12.53
N ASP A 430 10.39 5.47 -13.59
CA ASP A 430 10.12 5.10 -14.98
C ASP A 430 10.49 3.63 -15.26
N TRP A 431 11.61 3.14 -14.69
CA TRP A 431 11.99 1.72 -14.73
C TRP A 431 10.97 0.82 -14.05
N TRP A 432 10.53 1.16 -12.83
CA TRP A 432 9.57 0.32 -12.11
C TRP A 432 8.23 0.26 -12.84
N ASP A 433 7.78 1.41 -13.34
CA ASP A 433 6.54 1.48 -14.10
C ASP A 433 6.64 0.63 -15.40
N HIS A 434 7.83 0.49 -15.99
CA HIS A 434 8.07 -0.47 -17.08
C HIS A 434 8.18 -1.94 -16.61
N TYR A 435 8.88 -2.21 -15.50
CA TYR A 435 8.98 -3.55 -14.88
C TYR A 435 7.59 -4.12 -14.57
N GLU A 436 6.69 -3.28 -14.08
CA GLU A 436 5.29 -3.61 -13.75
C GLU A 436 4.29 -3.46 -14.91
N GLU A 437 4.72 -3.00 -16.10
CA GLU A 437 3.85 -2.71 -17.26
C GLU A 437 2.71 -1.72 -16.93
N LEU A 438 3.00 -0.67 -16.15
CA LEU A 438 2.03 0.34 -15.68
C LEU A 438 1.77 1.42 -16.73
N TYR A 439 0.52 1.55 -17.15
CA TYR A 439 0.03 2.63 -17.99
C TYR A 439 -0.30 3.85 -17.14
N VAL A 440 0.67 4.76 -17.01
CA VAL A 440 0.48 6.07 -16.37
C VAL A 440 -0.11 7.04 -17.39
N SER A 441 -1.27 7.62 -17.07
CA SER A 441 -1.94 8.60 -17.93
C SER A 441 -2.49 9.77 -17.10
N GLY A 442 -2.37 10.98 -17.65
CA GLY A 442 -2.64 12.23 -16.94
C GLY A 442 -1.40 12.80 -16.23
N GLU A 443 -1.52 14.04 -15.77
CA GLU A 443 -0.48 14.73 -15.01
C GLU A 443 -0.53 14.32 -13.53
N LYS A 444 0.62 14.42 -12.83
CA LYS A 444 0.67 14.27 -11.37
C LYS A 444 -0.11 15.41 -10.72
N SER A 445 -0.95 15.13 -9.72
CA SER A 445 -1.60 16.19 -8.94
C SER A 445 -0.57 17.03 -8.20
N MET A 446 -0.95 18.26 -7.87
CA MET A 446 -0.24 19.09 -6.90
C MET A 446 -0.98 18.99 -5.56
N ASP A 447 -0.25 18.65 -4.50
CA ASP A 447 -0.74 18.68 -3.13
C ASP A 447 -0.18 19.92 -2.42
N TYR A 448 -1.03 20.68 -1.73
CA TYR A 448 -0.75 22.06 -1.32
C TYR A 448 -0.85 22.25 0.19
N SER A 449 0.28 22.55 0.83
CA SER A 449 0.36 22.97 2.23
C SER A 449 0.42 24.50 2.31
N TYR A 450 -0.64 25.18 2.75
CA TYR A 450 -0.67 26.64 2.88
C TYR A 450 -0.42 27.13 4.31
N TYR A 451 0.53 28.03 4.47
CA TYR A 451 0.90 28.65 5.75
C TYR A 451 0.98 30.18 5.62
N GLU A 452 -0.03 30.92 6.12
CA GLU A 452 0.09 32.39 6.27
C GLU A 452 0.58 32.75 7.68
N ASP A 453 1.82 33.20 7.75
CA ASP A 453 2.38 33.81 8.95
C ASP A 453 1.78 35.21 9.14
N THR A 454 0.87 35.29 10.10
CA THR A 454 0.23 36.53 10.54
C THR A 454 1.07 37.29 11.57
N SER A 455 2.37 36.97 11.75
CA SER A 455 3.35 37.79 12.47
C SER A 455 3.69 39.09 11.71
N VAL A 456 2.68 39.95 11.64
CA VAL A 456 2.87 41.39 11.62
C VAL A 456 3.79 41.73 12.80
N ALA A 457 4.95 42.34 12.55
CA ALA A 457 6.01 42.54 13.54
C ALA A 457 5.67 43.65 14.57
N TYR A 458 4.57 43.48 15.31
CA TYR A 458 3.93 44.46 16.17
C TYR A 458 3.35 43.81 17.44
N VAL A 459 3.15 44.64 18.46
CA VAL A 459 2.39 44.28 19.68
C VAL A 459 0.89 44.15 19.35
N GLU A 460 0.17 43.35 20.14
CA GLU A 460 -1.23 42.92 19.96
C GLU A 460 -2.26 44.09 19.86
N ALA A 461 -3.53 43.91 19.42
CA ALA A 461 -4.36 42.70 19.44
C ALA A 461 -5.57 42.70 18.45
N ARG A 462 -6.05 41.48 18.11
CA ARG A 462 -7.44 41.04 17.77
C ARG A 462 -8.24 41.85 16.71
N SER A 463 -8.74 41.27 15.62
CA SER A 463 -9.73 40.16 15.63
C SER A 463 -10.05 39.55 14.24
N THR A 464 -10.34 38.23 14.22
CA THR A 464 -11.20 37.38 13.31
C THR A 464 -11.82 37.97 12.00
N PHE A 465 -11.96 37.28 10.84
CA PHE A 465 -12.54 35.93 10.62
C PHE A 465 -12.54 35.44 9.11
N VAL A 466 -12.44 34.11 8.90
CA VAL A 466 -12.94 33.17 7.83
C VAL A 466 -12.54 33.12 6.31
N PHE A 467 -12.54 31.85 5.84
CA PHE A 467 -12.79 31.22 4.52
C PHE A 467 -11.82 31.33 3.32
N ALA A 468 -11.25 30.17 2.94
CA ALA A 468 -11.30 29.61 1.57
C ALA A 468 -11.09 28.08 1.61
N ASP A 469 -11.85 27.34 0.80
CA ASP A 469 -12.17 25.91 0.92
C ASP A 469 -11.03 24.89 0.68
N ASN A 470 -11.12 23.73 1.35
CA ASN A 470 -10.34 22.53 1.04
C ASN A 470 -10.76 21.94 -0.32
N PHE A 471 -10.06 22.29 -1.40
CA PHE A 471 -10.12 21.52 -2.65
C PHE A 471 -8.98 20.48 -2.70
N ALA A 472 -9.21 19.34 -2.05
CA ALA A 472 -8.45 18.12 -2.30
C ALA A 472 -8.80 17.61 -3.70
N ILE A 473 -8.14 18.15 -4.73
CA ILE A 473 -8.20 17.61 -6.09
C ILE A 473 -7.42 16.30 -6.10
N TYR A 474 -8.13 15.20 -5.90
CA TYR A 474 -7.54 13.87 -5.93
C TYR A 474 -6.83 13.65 -7.28
N PRO A 475 -5.57 13.16 -7.28
CA PRO A 475 -4.90 12.80 -8.52
C PRO A 475 -5.70 11.81 -9.36
N PRO A 476 -5.55 11.82 -10.69
CA PRO A 476 -5.91 10.66 -11.48
C PRO A 476 -5.17 9.44 -10.91
N MET A 477 -5.93 8.42 -10.48
CA MET A 477 -5.33 7.20 -9.95
C MET A 477 -4.35 6.60 -10.97
N ARG A 478 -3.12 6.27 -10.53
CA ARG A 478 -2.18 5.45 -11.31
C ARG A 478 -2.84 4.09 -11.58
N ASN A 479 -3.45 3.94 -12.76
CA ASN A 479 -4.28 2.77 -13.10
C ASN A 479 -3.41 1.57 -13.51
N VAL A 480 -3.03 0.74 -12.54
CA VAL A 480 -2.19 -0.45 -12.67
C VAL A 480 -2.73 -1.44 -13.72
N THR A 481 -1.92 -1.77 -14.75
CA THR A 481 -2.34 -2.47 -15.98
C THR A 481 -2.06 -3.98 -15.99
N SER A 482 -2.85 -4.70 -15.20
CA SER A 482 -3.32 -6.05 -15.54
C SER A 482 -4.63 -5.91 -16.34
N CYS A 483 -4.77 -6.43 -17.58
CA CYS A 483 -6.05 -6.40 -18.33
C CYS A 483 -6.22 -7.55 -19.35
N LEU A 484 -7.47 -7.93 -19.63
CA LEU A 484 -7.91 -8.98 -20.55
C LEU A 484 -8.64 -8.38 -21.77
N VAL A 485 -8.73 -9.08 -22.90
CA VAL A 485 -9.46 -8.56 -24.08
C VAL A 485 -10.97 -8.78 -23.99
N ALA A 486 -11.76 -8.03 -24.78
CA ALA A 486 -13.19 -8.29 -24.96
C ALA A 486 -13.46 -9.75 -25.40
N GLY A 487 -14.60 -10.30 -24.97
CA GLY A 487 -14.97 -11.71 -25.17
C GLY A 487 -14.37 -12.67 -24.14
N THR A 488 -13.40 -12.24 -23.32
CA THR A 488 -12.76 -13.11 -22.32
C THR A 488 -13.78 -13.58 -21.26
N PRO A 489 -14.01 -14.91 -21.07
CA PRO A 489 -15.00 -15.40 -20.13
C PRO A 489 -14.55 -15.23 -18.67
N ILE A 490 -15.44 -14.73 -17.82
CA ILE A 490 -15.27 -14.57 -16.37
C ILE A 490 -16.37 -15.37 -15.69
N GLN A 491 -16.04 -16.10 -14.62
CA GLN A 491 -17.01 -16.88 -13.87
C GLN A 491 -17.82 -16.00 -12.90
N THR A 492 -19.11 -15.85 -13.19
CA THR A 492 -20.09 -15.17 -12.34
C THR A 492 -21.00 -16.17 -11.62
N GLN A 493 -21.80 -15.71 -10.67
CA GLN A 493 -22.92 -16.48 -10.10
C GLN A 493 -23.84 -17.05 -11.19
N SER A 494 -24.08 -16.27 -12.26
CA SER A 494 -24.90 -16.64 -13.41
C SER A 494 -24.19 -17.52 -14.46
N GLY A 495 -23.00 -18.06 -14.16
CA GLY A 495 -22.17 -18.77 -15.14
C GLY A 495 -21.12 -17.87 -15.80
N LEU A 496 -20.57 -18.30 -16.93
CA LEU A 496 -19.58 -17.52 -17.68
C LEU A 496 -20.22 -16.31 -18.38
N LYS A 497 -19.64 -15.12 -18.22
CA LYS A 497 -19.96 -13.89 -18.97
C LYS A 497 -18.68 -13.27 -19.54
N SER A 498 -18.76 -12.56 -20.66
CA SER A 498 -17.59 -11.86 -21.20
C SER A 498 -17.26 -10.61 -20.37
N ILE A 499 -15.98 -10.30 -20.20
CA ILE A 499 -15.51 -9.25 -19.28
C ILE A 499 -16.10 -7.86 -19.54
N GLU A 500 -16.32 -7.50 -20.81
CA GLU A 500 -16.92 -6.22 -21.21
C GLU A 500 -18.44 -6.12 -20.97
N SER A 501 -19.10 -7.26 -20.68
CA SER A 501 -20.52 -7.29 -20.31
C SER A 501 -20.78 -7.14 -18.80
N ILE A 502 -19.72 -7.23 -17.98
CA ILE A 502 -19.80 -7.17 -16.52
C ILE A 502 -19.86 -5.72 -16.04
N GLN A 503 -20.64 -5.48 -14.99
CA GLN A 503 -20.91 -4.14 -14.44
C GLN A 503 -20.74 -4.12 -12.91
N VAL A 504 -20.63 -2.91 -12.35
CA VAL A 504 -20.56 -2.68 -10.90
C VAL A 504 -21.73 -3.37 -10.18
N GLY A 505 -21.42 -4.13 -9.12
CA GLY A 505 -22.36 -4.91 -8.33
C GLY A 505 -22.76 -6.28 -8.91
N ASP A 506 -22.25 -6.67 -10.08
CA ASP A 506 -22.29 -8.09 -10.49
C ASP A 506 -21.42 -8.95 -9.56
N LEU A 507 -21.82 -10.21 -9.36
CA LEU A 507 -21.14 -11.15 -8.48
C LEU A 507 -20.25 -12.12 -9.29
N VAL A 508 -18.94 -11.97 -9.13
CA VAL A 508 -17.92 -12.89 -9.65
C VAL A 508 -17.52 -13.91 -8.59
N VAL A 509 -17.01 -15.06 -9.02
CA VAL A 509 -16.38 -16.03 -8.11
C VAL A 509 -14.91 -15.64 -7.92
N ALA A 510 -14.54 -15.39 -6.66
CA ALA A 510 -13.17 -15.05 -6.23
C ALA A 510 -12.60 -16.17 -5.35
N GLN A 511 -11.29 -16.15 -5.14
CA GLN A 511 -10.61 -16.97 -4.13
C GLN A 511 -9.75 -16.09 -3.21
N ASN A 512 -10.01 -16.13 -1.90
CA ASN A 512 -9.18 -15.47 -0.92
C ASN A 512 -7.81 -16.16 -0.83
N ILE A 513 -6.72 -15.42 -1.00
CA ILE A 513 -5.38 -16.02 -1.06
C ILE A 513 -4.83 -16.45 0.31
N GLN A 514 -5.31 -15.86 1.41
CA GLN A 514 -4.86 -16.19 2.77
C GLN A 514 -5.61 -17.41 3.35
N SER A 515 -6.94 -17.45 3.27
CA SER A 515 -7.76 -18.57 3.77
C SER A 515 -7.94 -19.70 2.76
N GLY A 516 -7.79 -19.42 1.45
CA GLY A 516 -8.13 -20.34 0.38
C GLY A 516 -9.63 -20.45 0.08
N GLU A 517 -10.47 -19.68 0.78
CA GLU A 517 -11.92 -19.63 0.61
C GLU A 517 -12.34 -19.24 -0.81
N ILE A 518 -13.36 -19.92 -1.36
CA ILE A 518 -13.99 -19.57 -2.63
C ILE A 518 -15.40 -19.03 -2.35
N GLN A 519 -15.66 -17.80 -2.81
CA GLN A 519 -16.89 -17.08 -2.50
C GLN A 519 -17.33 -16.14 -3.64
N LEU A 520 -18.55 -15.59 -3.55
CA LEU A 520 -19.05 -14.56 -4.46
C LEU A 520 -18.67 -13.17 -3.96
N ARG A 521 -17.93 -12.42 -4.77
CA ARG A 521 -17.55 -11.03 -4.49
C ARG A 521 -18.18 -10.06 -5.49
N PRO A 522 -18.66 -8.88 -5.04
CA PRO A 522 -19.13 -7.85 -5.95
C PRO A 522 -17.97 -7.17 -6.69
N VAL A 523 -18.20 -6.89 -7.97
CA VAL A 523 -17.38 -5.98 -8.77
C VAL A 523 -17.60 -4.56 -8.26
N LEU A 524 -16.55 -3.91 -7.77
CA LEU A 524 -16.56 -2.54 -7.25
C LEU A 524 -16.42 -1.51 -8.37
N ARG A 525 -15.49 -1.73 -9.30
CA ARG A 525 -15.22 -0.89 -10.47
C ARG A 525 -14.92 -1.77 -11.69
N THR A 526 -15.26 -1.28 -12.88
CA THR A 526 -14.79 -1.81 -14.16
C THR A 526 -13.81 -0.82 -14.79
N THR A 527 -12.75 -1.31 -15.43
CA THR A 527 -11.79 -0.49 -16.17
C THR A 527 -11.81 -0.86 -17.66
N ILE A 528 -11.71 0.16 -18.52
CA ILE A 528 -11.57 0.03 -19.99
C ILE A 528 -10.36 0.88 -20.37
N ARG A 529 -9.46 0.37 -21.21
CA ARG A 529 -8.15 0.99 -21.43
C ARG A 529 -7.76 1.01 -22.92
N PRO A 530 -6.95 2.00 -23.37
CA PRO A 530 -6.49 2.10 -24.76
C PRO A 530 -5.76 0.82 -25.24
N PRO A 531 -5.63 0.61 -26.57
CA PRO A 531 -4.90 -0.53 -27.10
C PRO A 531 -3.47 -0.64 -26.56
N ALA A 532 -3.20 -1.78 -25.90
CA ALA A 532 -1.89 -2.14 -25.37
C ALA A 532 -1.45 -3.49 -25.95
N ARG A 533 -0.13 -3.77 -26.02
CA ARG A 533 0.40 -5.06 -26.50
C ARG A 533 -0.22 -6.22 -25.72
N THR A 534 -0.63 -7.26 -26.45
CA THR A 534 -1.22 -8.46 -25.85
C THR A 534 -0.40 -9.71 -26.15
N TYR A 535 -0.73 -10.77 -25.43
CA TYR A 535 -0.07 -12.07 -25.47
C TYR A 535 -1.15 -13.16 -25.41
N ASP A 536 -1.07 -14.15 -26.29
CA ASP A 536 -1.93 -15.33 -26.28
C ASP A 536 -1.31 -16.43 -25.41
N ILE A 537 -2.07 -16.91 -24.43
CA ILE A 537 -1.72 -18.03 -23.55
C ILE A 537 -2.58 -19.24 -23.92
N GLY A 538 -1.98 -20.19 -24.66
CA GLY A 538 -2.56 -21.48 -24.99
C GLY A 538 -2.34 -22.50 -23.88
N PHE A 539 -3.38 -23.25 -23.53
CA PHE A 539 -3.37 -24.26 -22.49
C PHE A 539 -3.56 -25.68 -23.04
N VAL A 540 -3.07 -26.68 -22.30
CA VAL A 540 -3.20 -28.12 -22.66
C VAL A 540 -4.67 -28.56 -22.79
N SER A 541 -5.60 -27.89 -22.10
CA SER A 541 -7.05 -28.07 -22.25
C SER A 541 -7.64 -27.59 -23.60
N GLY A 542 -6.84 -26.96 -24.46
CA GLY A 542 -7.29 -26.31 -25.70
C GLY A 542 -7.87 -24.90 -25.49
N GLN A 543 -7.93 -24.41 -24.25
CA GLN A 543 -8.27 -23.02 -23.95
C GLN A 543 -7.17 -22.08 -24.47
N ASN A 544 -7.55 -20.90 -24.96
CA ASN A 544 -6.66 -19.76 -25.19
C ASN A 544 -7.19 -18.53 -24.46
N ILE A 545 -6.31 -17.74 -23.85
CA ILE A 545 -6.64 -16.45 -23.22
C ILE A 545 -5.67 -15.38 -23.73
N ARG A 546 -6.20 -14.27 -24.24
CA ARG A 546 -5.43 -13.11 -24.68
C ARG A 546 -5.44 -12.01 -23.62
N THR A 547 -4.26 -11.53 -23.24
CA THR A 547 -4.09 -10.65 -22.08
C THR A 547 -2.90 -9.69 -22.24
N THR A 548 -2.85 -8.61 -21.46
CA THR A 548 -1.71 -7.67 -21.45
C THR A 548 -0.49 -8.24 -20.73
N LEU A 549 0.72 -7.83 -21.11
CA LEU A 549 2.00 -8.29 -20.53
C LEU A 549 2.07 -8.20 -18.99
N GLY A 550 1.48 -7.17 -18.37
CA GLY A 550 1.44 -6.96 -16.91
C GLY A 550 0.39 -7.80 -16.16
N HIS A 551 -0.48 -8.51 -16.87
CA HIS A 551 -1.57 -9.25 -16.24
C HIS A 551 -1.05 -10.45 -15.45
N ARG A 552 -1.53 -10.61 -14.21
CA ARG A 552 -0.99 -11.53 -13.21
C ARG A 552 -1.85 -12.77 -13.01
N TRP A 553 -1.19 -13.92 -13.05
CA TRP A 553 -1.79 -15.24 -12.88
C TRP A 553 -1.18 -15.96 -11.68
N TRP A 554 -1.96 -16.78 -10.98
CA TRP A 554 -1.44 -17.54 -9.85
C TRP A 554 -0.76 -18.84 -10.30
N VAL A 555 0.56 -18.83 -10.43
CA VAL A 555 1.35 -20.01 -10.80
C VAL A 555 1.64 -20.86 -9.56
N ILE A 556 1.36 -22.16 -9.65
CA ILE A 556 1.55 -23.14 -8.56
C ILE A 556 3.02 -23.13 -8.11
N GLY A 557 3.25 -22.97 -6.80
CA GLY A 557 4.59 -22.92 -6.21
C GLY A 557 5.34 -21.60 -6.41
N LYS A 558 4.77 -20.63 -7.15
CA LYS A 558 5.37 -19.30 -7.37
C LYS A 558 4.53 -18.14 -6.84
N GLY A 559 3.20 -18.24 -6.83
CA GLY A 559 2.30 -17.12 -6.54
C GLY A 559 2.01 -16.30 -7.79
N TRP A 560 1.84 -14.98 -7.66
CA TRP A 560 1.58 -14.10 -8.80
C TRP A 560 2.77 -14.00 -9.76
N VAL A 561 2.52 -14.31 -11.05
CA VAL A 561 3.49 -14.14 -12.15
C VAL A 561 2.83 -13.30 -13.25
N LYS A 562 3.53 -12.26 -13.75
CA LYS A 562 3.06 -11.41 -14.86
C LYS A 562 3.11 -12.21 -16.16
N THR A 563 2.25 -11.88 -17.12
CA THR A 563 2.12 -12.61 -18.39
C THR A 563 3.42 -12.66 -19.18
N LYS A 564 4.22 -11.58 -19.19
CA LYS A 564 5.55 -11.56 -19.82
C LYS A 564 6.59 -12.49 -19.17
N ASP A 565 6.37 -12.88 -17.91
CA ASP A 565 7.28 -13.74 -17.13
C ASP A 565 6.82 -15.22 -17.11
N LEU A 566 5.71 -15.55 -17.79
CA LEU A 566 5.23 -16.91 -17.97
C LEU A 566 6.14 -17.71 -18.92
N GLN A 567 6.14 -19.03 -18.74
CA GLN A 567 6.89 -19.98 -19.57
C GLN A 567 6.01 -21.20 -19.86
N VAL A 568 6.20 -21.82 -21.02
CA VAL A 568 5.56 -23.09 -21.37
C VAL A 568 5.91 -24.15 -20.33
N GLY A 569 4.93 -24.98 -19.95
CA GLY A 569 5.07 -25.96 -18.87
C GLY A 569 4.88 -25.41 -17.46
N MET A 570 4.70 -24.09 -17.26
CA MET A 570 4.18 -23.59 -15.98
C MET A 570 2.68 -23.93 -15.83
N SER A 571 2.24 -24.18 -14.60
CA SER A 571 0.83 -24.47 -14.28
C SER A 571 0.20 -23.38 -13.44
N ILE A 572 -0.93 -22.85 -13.90
CA ILE A 572 -1.73 -21.82 -13.24
C ILE A 572 -2.83 -22.50 -12.40
N ARG A 573 -3.08 -22.03 -11.19
CA ARG A 573 -4.18 -22.49 -10.31
C ARG A 573 -5.53 -22.31 -11.02
N SER A 574 -6.34 -23.36 -11.06
CA SER A 574 -7.76 -23.28 -11.44
C SER A 574 -8.67 -23.49 -10.23
N ALA A 575 -9.99 -23.31 -10.35
CA ALA A 575 -10.91 -23.53 -9.23
C ALA A 575 -10.81 -24.96 -8.65
N GLU A 576 -10.72 -25.97 -9.50
CA GLU A 576 -10.74 -27.40 -9.11
C GLU A 576 -9.33 -28.02 -9.00
N GLY A 577 -8.33 -27.45 -9.69
CA GLY A 577 -6.97 -27.99 -9.75
C GLY A 577 -5.98 -26.97 -10.33
N PHE A 578 -5.48 -27.25 -11.53
CA PHE A 578 -4.55 -26.41 -12.29
C PHE A 578 -4.79 -26.54 -13.81
N GLU A 579 -4.25 -25.59 -14.58
CA GLU A 579 -4.13 -25.63 -16.04
C GLU A 579 -2.66 -25.43 -16.42
N THR A 580 -2.16 -26.16 -17.42
CA THR A 580 -0.75 -26.06 -17.85
C THR A 580 -0.63 -25.32 -19.17
N ILE A 581 0.32 -24.38 -19.23
CA ILE A 581 0.62 -23.59 -20.43
C ILE A 581 1.30 -24.48 -21.48
N ASP A 582 0.66 -24.60 -22.64
CA ASP A 582 1.17 -25.29 -23.83
C ASP A 582 1.94 -24.33 -24.75
N SER A 583 1.43 -23.13 -24.96
CA SER A 583 2.03 -22.16 -25.87
C SER A 583 1.82 -20.70 -25.45
N LEU A 584 2.77 -19.85 -25.86
CA LEU A 584 2.86 -18.43 -25.54
C LEU A 584 3.25 -17.67 -26.82
N LYS A 585 2.51 -16.62 -27.19
CA LYS A 585 2.71 -15.89 -28.47
C LYS A 585 2.39 -14.40 -28.32
N ASP A 586 3.21 -13.54 -28.93
CA ASP A 586 2.85 -12.14 -29.15
C ASP A 586 1.55 -12.02 -29.97
N ALA A 587 0.72 -11.05 -29.59
CA ALA A 587 -0.55 -10.74 -30.25
C ALA A 587 -0.77 -9.23 -30.38
N ASP A 588 -1.62 -8.85 -31.34
CA ASP A 588 -1.89 -7.44 -31.68
C ASP A 588 -2.36 -6.61 -30.48
N ALA A 589 -2.13 -5.30 -30.54
CA ALA A 589 -2.61 -4.39 -29.51
C ALA A 589 -4.14 -4.29 -29.55
N ALA A 590 -4.79 -4.48 -28.40
CA ALA A 590 -6.25 -4.55 -28.28
C ALA A 590 -6.78 -3.69 -27.14
N VAL A 591 -8.01 -3.18 -27.27
CA VAL A 591 -8.74 -2.56 -26.17
C VAL A 591 -8.95 -3.62 -25.08
N THR A 592 -8.58 -3.28 -23.85
CA THR A 592 -8.56 -4.25 -22.74
C THR A 592 -9.31 -3.75 -21.51
N TYR A 593 -9.76 -4.72 -20.71
CA TYR A 593 -10.68 -4.57 -19.60
C TYR A 593 -10.10 -5.24 -18.34
N ASN A 594 -10.42 -4.71 -17.16
CA ASN A 594 -10.22 -5.42 -15.91
C ASN A 594 -11.25 -4.97 -14.86
N LEU A 595 -11.58 -5.85 -13.93
CA LEU A 595 -12.51 -5.66 -12.82
C LEU A 595 -11.73 -5.36 -11.53
N MET A 596 -12.27 -4.52 -10.65
CA MET A 596 -11.82 -4.37 -9.27
C MET A 596 -12.79 -5.11 -8.36
N ILE A 597 -12.31 -6.04 -7.54
CA ILE A 597 -13.10 -7.00 -6.78
C ILE A 597 -12.98 -6.73 -5.28
N ASP A 598 -14.09 -6.82 -4.57
CA ASP A 598 -14.13 -6.57 -3.13
C ASP A 598 -13.31 -7.57 -2.31
N GLN A 599 -12.39 -7.05 -1.49
CA GLN A 599 -11.53 -7.71 -0.48
C GLN A 599 -10.57 -8.80 -0.95
N ASP A 600 -10.98 -9.72 -1.83
CA ASP A 600 -10.15 -10.87 -2.21
C ASP A 600 -9.15 -10.55 -3.33
N HIS A 601 -9.38 -9.46 -4.09
CA HIS A 601 -8.53 -8.99 -5.21
C HIS A 601 -8.25 -10.06 -6.30
N THR A 602 -9.16 -11.03 -6.46
CA THR A 602 -9.06 -12.10 -7.47
C THR A 602 -10.39 -12.38 -8.15
N TYR A 603 -10.34 -13.05 -9.30
CA TYR A 603 -11.49 -13.69 -9.94
C TYR A 603 -11.05 -14.87 -10.82
N PHE A 604 -12.01 -15.71 -11.22
CA PHE A 604 -11.74 -16.85 -12.11
C PHE A 604 -12.08 -16.58 -13.59
N VAL A 605 -11.17 -16.99 -14.48
CA VAL A 605 -11.16 -16.67 -15.92
C VAL A 605 -11.16 -17.93 -16.79
N GLY A 606 -11.83 -17.84 -17.95
CA GLY A 606 -11.88 -18.87 -18.96
C GLY A 606 -12.80 -20.05 -18.62
N SER A 607 -12.98 -20.95 -19.59
CA SER A 607 -13.73 -22.20 -19.42
C SER A 607 -13.14 -23.12 -18.34
N ALA A 608 -11.83 -23.01 -18.09
CA ALA A 608 -11.13 -23.77 -17.05
C ALA A 608 -11.10 -23.08 -15.67
N ARG A 609 -11.56 -21.83 -15.55
CA ARG A 609 -11.58 -21.06 -14.28
C ARG A 609 -10.19 -20.94 -13.65
N ILE A 610 -9.25 -20.34 -14.37
CA ILE A 610 -7.90 -20.03 -13.85
C ILE A 610 -7.91 -18.76 -12.99
N LEU A 611 -7.07 -18.71 -11.96
CA LEU A 611 -7.06 -17.64 -10.96
C LEU A 611 -6.28 -16.40 -11.45
N SER A 612 -7.02 -15.31 -11.63
CA SER A 612 -6.56 -13.98 -12.05
C SER A 612 -6.42 -13.03 -10.88
N PHE A 613 -5.45 -12.11 -10.94
CA PHE A 613 -5.46 -10.90 -10.12
C PHE A 613 -6.43 -9.85 -10.70
N ASP A 614 -6.89 -8.93 -9.87
CA ASP A 614 -7.84 -7.89 -10.27
C ASP A 614 -7.15 -6.59 -10.76
N ALA A 615 -7.90 -5.47 -10.81
CA ALA A 615 -7.45 -4.15 -11.24
C ALA A 615 -6.93 -3.24 -10.10
N SER A 616 -6.74 -3.78 -8.90
CA SER A 616 -6.25 -3.03 -7.73
C SER A 616 -4.74 -2.73 -7.82
N GLU A 617 -4.23 -1.92 -6.89
CA GLU A 617 -2.79 -1.88 -6.64
C GLU A 617 -2.33 -3.25 -6.13
N VAL A 618 -1.23 -3.79 -6.67
CA VAL A 618 -0.80 -5.16 -6.39
C VAL A 618 -0.36 -5.27 -4.94
N ILE A 619 -1.16 -5.94 -4.11
CA ILE A 619 -0.81 -6.26 -2.72
C ILE A 619 0.33 -7.31 -2.75
N PRO A 620 1.55 -6.97 -2.30
CA PRO A 620 2.68 -7.88 -2.39
C PRO A 620 2.47 -9.07 -1.44
N THR A 621 2.68 -10.29 -1.94
CA THR A 621 2.41 -11.51 -1.17
C THR A 621 3.57 -12.49 -1.21
N LEU A 622 3.72 -13.24 -0.12
CA LEU A 622 4.69 -14.33 0.03
C LEU A 622 4.06 -15.72 -0.15
N TYR A 623 2.72 -15.77 -0.25
CA TYR A 623 1.95 -16.99 -0.47
C TYR A 623 2.20 -17.50 -1.90
N THR A 624 2.58 -18.78 -2.04
CA THR A 624 2.76 -19.44 -3.34
C THR A 624 1.60 -20.36 -3.71
N VAL A 625 0.70 -20.62 -2.77
CA VAL A 625 -0.52 -21.42 -2.89
C VAL A 625 -1.60 -20.77 -1.98
N PRO A 626 -2.86 -20.64 -2.42
CA PRO A 626 -3.93 -20.12 -1.55
C PRO A 626 -4.19 -21.05 -0.37
N GLY A 627 -4.41 -20.49 0.83
CA GLY A 627 -4.80 -21.24 2.03
C GLY A 627 -3.67 -21.93 2.81
N ILE A 628 -2.40 -21.61 2.54
CA ILE A 628 -1.26 -22.08 3.34
C ILE A 628 -0.23 -20.97 3.56
N GLU A 629 0.25 -20.80 4.78
CA GLU A 629 1.29 -19.82 5.10
C GLU A 629 2.63 -20.11 4.40
N PRO A 630 3.42 -19.06 4.05
CA PRO A 630 4.75 -19.23 3.50
C PRO A 630 5.68 -19.99 4.45
N SER A 631 6.19 -21.14 4.02
CA SER A 631 7.16 -21.92 4.81
C SER A 631 8.50 -21.17 4.96
N PRO A 632 9.21 -21.32 6.10
CA PRO A 632 10.55 -20.77 6.27
C PRO A 632 11.54 -21.39 5.25
N LEU A 633 12.60 -20.66 4.91
CA LEU A 633 13.65 -21.13 4.02
C LEU A 633 14.47 -22.22 4.74
N ARG A 634 14.09 -23.48 4.54
CA ARG A 634 14.96 -24.61 4.83
C ARG A 634 16.18 -24.52 3.90
N SER A 635 17.35 -24.33 4.48
CA SER A 635 18.62 -24.55 3.77
C SER A 635 18.65 -25.97 3.22
N LYS A 636 19.01 -26.10 1.94
CA LYS A 636 19.41 -27.39 1.36
C LYS A 636 20.83 -27.74 1.83
#